data_AF-K1PYW8-F1
#
_entry.id   AF-K1PYW8-F1
#
_cell.length_a   1.000
_cell.length_b   1.000
_cell.length_c   1.000
_cell.angle_alpha   90.00
_cell.angle_beta   90.00
_cell.angle_gamma   90.00
#
_symmetry.space_group_name_H-M   'P 1'
#
loop_
_entity.id
_entity.type
_entity.pdbx_description
1 polymer ?
#
loop_
_entity_poly.entity_id
_entity_poly.type
_entity_poly.pdbx_seq_one_letter_code
_entity_poly.pdbx_strand_id
1 'polypeptide(L)'
;MPSAGAVCPPLIVPVRRQIPGLATNKIDTTTLIEITTETPDCKIYFTSDGSKPTPFQRKIGGREVTFKYTAPFTLKAGKRTLKAVAVTRDGVRESDVMSKQFMVEEAGRATLTDTSTDCYSTEEYTSFFETSDIDTDTTFKSSSSASTLKNKRKPKKSKSPSRAKSPLRSSLRSSLRTSQNRVPKEAWASSQNYDDLGAEDGRHSPPQPPMPEGPFNPTNYSGTQINVWGAPPCSWPGMNANNGAVTFGVPVPNNPYPSQTGFLTENMINNCNPESRHVTVGDIRQMMNKRPKAIEEPPREPPKAIELPPAPKEPELQAVSPGNGDFKGNIRHIYAHMLEFAKDNRDFRLRVAEPKIGRMHEAKLEDEGDCYRVTLVMGKPGVPRGSLRKPPKVETKPKKPPTSQSFAEKKKTPPKSDPYFAMETEDLPVEGTVKPYDKFNAEQDAEVLRGAMKGLGTDEDAITNILAYRSNPQRQEIRKAFKTMFGKDLIEELKSELSGHYLDACKGLLMAPVEFDAYQLRKAIKGLGTDEDVLIEILCTRSNAQIKEIIKTYKTLFNKDLEKDIIGDTSGHLKRLLVSLVQASRSDSKEVDRNKAKQDAKALLDAGEGKWGTDESRFNVILASRSYPQLRATFDEYEKISKKKMEEALKSEMSGDLLRGMLTIVRCVRNKAAHFAYQLQKTMKGMGTDDDTLVRVVVSRCEIDMVQIKEEFQKMTGQTLEQYIADDISGDYRNVILALVVGGPPPNNASKSGKGFVEAVKNKTEEELDEEVRMESEDVKEDPTVKPAENFNAESDAEALRKAMKGFGTDEQAIIDILGYRSNAQRLDIVKTYKTMFGKDLIKDLEGELSGGLKVLCRGLCMSPEHFDAMCLNKAIKGLGTDEQVLVEVICTRTNEQIRKFKETYKKLYGKELEEDVAGDTSGHFKRLLIGLLQADRDESKEFDRNKAKQDAQAIFEAGEKKLGTDESRFNVILVSRSYAQLRATFQEYAKLANKDIEDSLKSEMSGDLLQGMLAIVRCIRGKASHFAKELYKSMKGLGTDDDRLCRVIVSRCEVDMVQIKEEFQKQYKQTLAMFIADDISGDYKNLCLALIGESAPKAEKKEKKGQWGVGTISIGVIEQV
;
A
#
# COMPACT_ATOMS: atom_id res chain seq x y z
N MET A 1 -4.71 21.36 -1.10
CA MET A 1 -4.63 19.93 -0.70
C MET A 1 -6.06 19.40 -0.55
N PRO A 2 -6.53 18.51 -1.44
CA PRO A 2 -7.75 17.76 -1.19
C PRO A 2 -7.56 16.80 0.00
N SER A 3 -8.66 16.31 0.57
CA SER A 3 -8.65 15.33 1.67
C SER A 3 -7.99 14.01 1.23
N ALA A 4 -7.33 13.31 2.15
CA ALA A 4 -6.69 12.03 1.85
C ALA A 4 -7.68 11.03 1.21
N GLY A 5 -7.37 10.54 0.02
CA GLY A 5 -8.21 9.62 -0.76
C GLY A 5 -9.21 10.28 -1.74
N ALA A 6 -9.32 11.61 -1.77
CA ALA A 6 -10.11 12.33 -2.77
C ALA A 6 -9.31 12.56 -4.07
N VAL A 7 -10.01 12.58 -5.22
CA VAL A 7 -9.40 12.80 -6.54
C VAL A 7 -9.16 14.30 -6.76
N CYS A 8 -7.93 14.69 -7.11
CA CYS A 8 -7.57 16.06 -7.42
C CYS A 8 -8.36 16.58 -8.64
N PRO A 9 -9.03 17.74 -8.56
CA PRO A 9 -9.68 18.37 -9.70
C PRO A 9 -8.68 18.65 -10.85
N PRO A 10 -9.05 18.42 -12.12
CA PRO A 10 -8.13 18.66 -13.23
C PRO A 10 -7.69 20.13 -13.35
N LEU A 11 -6.43 20.34 -13.72
CA LEU A 11 -5.89 21.63 -14.12
C LEU A 11 -6.04 21.79 -15.65
N ILE A 12 -6.53 22.94 -16.10
CA ILE A 12 -6.72 23.25 -17.52
C ILE A 12 -5.74 24.37 -17.91
N VAL A 13 -4.76 24.09 -18.77
CA VAL A 13 -3.61 24.98 -19.02
C VAL A 13 -3.40 25.19 -20.53
N PRO A 14 -3.25 26.43 -21.02
CA PRO A 14 -2.83 26.69 -22.39
C PRO A 14 -1.31 26.47 -22.55
N VAL A 15 -0.93 25.59 -23.47
CA VAL A 15 0.47 25.20 -23.75
C VAL A 15 1.13 26.29 -24.61
N ARG A 16 1.62 27.34 -23.95
CA ARG A 16 2.44 28.42 -24.54
C ARG A 16 3.31 29.07 -23.47
N ARG A 17 4.39 29.76 -23.87
CA ARG A 17 5.15 30.61 -22.96
C ARG A 17 4.24 31.71 -22.41
N GLN A 18 4.28 31.97 -21.10
CA GLN A 18 3.59 33.11 -20.50
C GLN A 18 4.23 34.40 -20.99
N ILE A 19 3.42 35.29 -21.57
CA ILE A 19 3.83 36.64 -21.97
C ILE A 19 3.46 37.58 -20.82
N PRO A 20 4.42 38.27 -20.18
CA PRO A 20 4.13 39.22 -19.11
C PRO A 20 3.12 40.28 -19.56
N GLY A 21 2.08 40.51 -18.75
CA GLY A 21 1.02 41.49 -19.02
C GLY A 21 -0.19 40.96 -19.82
N LEU A 22 -0.14 39.77 -20.43
CA LEU A 22 -1.30 39.19 -21.11
C LEU A 22 -2.14 38.31 -20.16
N ALA A 23 -3.47 38.47 -20.19
CA ALA A 23 -4.37 37.64 -19.40
C ALA A 23 -4.29 36.16 -19.82
N THR A 24 -4.12 35.26 -18.85
CA THR A 24 -3.94 33.80 -19.04
C THR A 24 -5.11 33.10 -19.75
N ASN A 25 -6.27 33.75 -19.81
CA ASN A 25 -7.50 33.25 -20.42
C ASN A 25 -7.74 33.76 -21.86
N LYS A 26 -6.87 34.62 -22.42
CA LYS A 26 -6.91 35.03 -23.84
C LYS A 26 -5.96 34.17 -24.67
N ILE A 27 -6.49 33.42 -25.63
CA ILE A 27 -5.71 32.50 -26.49
C ILE A 27 -6.13 32.66 -27.95
N ASP A 28 -5.40 32.06 -28.87
CA ASP A 28 -5.77 31.96 -30.29
C ASP A 28 -6.24 30.53 -30.66
N THR A 29 -6.74 30.35 -31.88
CA THR A 29 -7.17 29.05 -32.44
C THR A 29 -6.04 28.03 -32.69
N THR A 30 -4.77 28.42 -32.54
CA THR A 30 -3.60 27.52 -32.65
C THR A 30 -3.04 27.09 -31.30
N THR A 31 -3.44 27.76 -30.21
CA THR A 31 -3.01 27.45 -28.84
C THR A 31 -3.58 26.10 -28.40
N LEU A 32 -2.72 25.13 -28.09
CA LEU A 32 -3.11 23.85 -27.50
C LEU A 32 -3.53 24.04 -26.04
N ILE A 33 -4.59 23.34 -25.63
CA ILE A 33 -5.03 23.21 -24.24
C ILE A 33 -4.66 21.81 -23.75
N GLU A 34 -3.91 21.77 -22.67
CA GLU A 34 -3.61 20.58 -21.90
C GLU A 34 -4.52 20.49 -20.67
N ILE A 35 -4.91 19.27 -20.30
CA ILE A 35 -5.67 18.99 -19.08
C ILE A 35 -4.94 17.89 -18.29
N THR A 36 -4.51 18.20 -17.07
CA THR A 36 -3.77 17.28 -16.18
C THR A 36 -4.50 17.12 -14.84
N THR A 37 -4.12 16.12 -14.04
CA THR A 37 -4.50 16.03 -12.62
C THR A 37 -3.31 15.50 -11.83
N GLU A 38 -3.21 15.92 -10.57
CA GLU A 38 -2.18 15.44 -9.63
C GLU A 38 -2.46 14.02 -9.11
N THR A 39 -3.67 13.47 -9.33
CA THR A 39 -3.99 12.09 -8.94
C THR A 39 -3.58 11.11 -10.05
N PRO A 40 -2.67 10.16 -9.79
CA PRO A 40 -2.25 9.18 -10.79
C PRO A 40 -3.41 8.27 -11.23
N ASP A 41 -3.23 7.61 -12.39
CA ASP A 41 -4.15 6.62 -12.98
C ASP A 41 -5.60 7.07 -13.23
N CYS A 42 -5.86 8.38 -13.24
CA CYS A 42 -7.19 8.92 -13.48
C CYS A 42 -7.50 9.15 -14.97
N LYS A 43 -8.74 8.83 -15.37
CA LYS A 43 -9.31 9.17 -16.68
C LYS A 43 -9.97 10.55 -16.58
N ILE A 44 -9.50 11.52 -17.37
CA ILE A 44 -10.10 12.86 -17.42
C ILE A 44 -11.19 12.90 -18.49
N TYR A 45 -12.36 13.44 -18.12
CA TYR A 45 -13.49 13.68 -19.03
C TYR A 45 -13.83 15.17 -19.05
N PHE A 46 -14.16 15.73 -20.22
CA PHE A 46 -14.41 17.15 -20.38
C PHE A 46 -15.53 17.48 -21.38
N THR A 47 -16.05 18.70 -21.27
CA THR A 47 -17.01 19.32 -22.20
C THR A 47 -16.45 20.66 -22.65
N SER A 48 -16.85 21.15 -23.83
CA SER A 48 -16.36 22.43 -24.39
C SER A 48 -17.45 23.50 -24.62
N ASP A 49 -18.70 23.16 -24.25
CA ASP A 49 -19.87 24.03 -24.28
C ASP A 49 -20.25 24.59 -22.89
N GLY A 50 -19.55 24.16 -21.83
CA GLY A 50 -19.83 24.54 -20.44
C GLY A 50 -20.88 23.68 -19.72
N SER A 51 -21.38 22.61 -20.34
CA SER A 51 -22.21 21.59 -19.66
C SER A 51 -21.39 20.79 -18.62
N LYS A 52 -22.03 20.14 -17.63
CA LYS A 52 -21.29 19.28 -16.68
C LYS A 52 -20.86 18.00 -17.41
N PRO A 53 -19.56 17.60 -17.36
CA PRO A 53 -19.15 16.30 -17.89
C PRO A 53 -19.90 15.15 -17.22
N THR A 54 -20.33 14.18 -18.02
CA THR A 54 -21.05 12.96 -17.59
C THR A 54 -20.32 11.72 -18.09
N PRO A 55 -19.30 11.21 -17.35
CA PRO A 55 -18.43 10.11 -17.78
C PRO A 55 -19.19 8.85 -18.23
N PHE A 56 -20.31 8.53 -17.58
CA PHE A 56 -21.16 7.36 -17.85
C PHE A 56 -22.24 7.60 -18.91
N GLN A 57 -22.48 8.85 -19.31
CA GLN A 57 -23.49 9.23 -20.31
C GLN A 57 -22.90 10.21 -21.31
N ARG A 58 -21.96 9.72 -22.14
CA ARG A 58 -21.18 10.55 -23.08
C ARG A 58 -21.98 11.12 -24.25
N LYS A 59 -23.12 10.50 -24.59
CA LYS A 59 -23.98 10.91 -25.72
C LYS A 59 -25.35 11.40 -25.25
N ILE A 60 -25.78 12.54 -25.77
CA ILE A 60 -27.11 13.13 -25.58
C ILE A 60 -27.70 13.38 -26.96
N GLY A 61 -28.89 12.83 -27.24
CA GLY A 61 -29.51 12.95 -28.58
C GLY A 61 -28.67 12.38 -29.72
N GLY A 62 -27.89 11.32 -29.46
CA GLY A 62 -27.01 10.67 -30.44
C GLY A 62 -25.67 11.39 -30.71
N ARG A 63 -25.49 12.63 -30.25
CA ARG A 63 -24.23 13.38 -30.35
C ARG A 63 -23.40 13.21 -29.09
N GLU A 64 -22.08 13.11 -29.24
CA GLU A 64 -21.15 13.07 -28.11
C GLU A 64 -20.96 14.49 -27.54
N VAL A 65 -21.15 14.63 -26.24
CA VAL A 65 -21.12 15.91 -25.50
C VAL A 65 -20.01 15.90 -24.45
N THR A 66 -19.77 14.75 -23.80
CA THR A 66 -18.65 14.53 -22.89
C THR A 66 -17.55 13.71 -23.58
N PHE A 67 -16.38 14.31 -23.74
CA PHE A 67 -15.21 13.72 -24.38
C PHE A 67 -14.24 13.18 -23.33
N LYS A 68 -13.57 12.06 -23.63
CA LYS A 68 -12.41 11.61 -22.85
C LYS A 68 -11.18 12.38 -23.32
N TYR A 69 -10.41 12.96 -22.41
CA TYR A 69 -9.12 13.58 -22.73
C TYR A 69 -8.08 12.50 -23.04
N THR A 70 -7.32 12.70 -24.12
CA THR A 70 -6.28 11.76 -24.60
C THR A 70 -4.99 12.44 -25.04
N ALA A 71 -5.05 13.72 -25.45
CA ALA A 71 -3.92 14.55 -25.85
C ALA A 71 -4.35 16.03 -25.82
N PRO A 72 -3.40 16.99 -25.80
CA PRO A 72 -3.71 18.41 -25.93
C PRO A 72 -4.46 18.74 -27.23
N PHE A 73 -5.37 19.73 -27.18
CA PHE A 73 -6.26 20.06 -28.31
C PHE A 73 -6.52 21.57 -28.44
N THR A 74 -6.87 22.06 -29.63
CA THR A 74 -7.20 23.47 -29.86
C THR A 74 -8.68 23.79 -29.67
N LEU A 75 -8.99 25.07 -29.39
CA LEU A 75 -10.36 25.56 -29.25
C LEU A 75 -10.78 26.39 -30.47
N LYS A 76 -12.07 26.31 -30.84
CA LYS A 76 -12.65 27.17 -31.88
C LYS A 76 -12.81 28.61 -31.38
N ALA A 77 -12.66 29.59 -32.28
CA ALA A 77 -12.83 31.02 -31.99
C ALA A 77 -14.12 31.36 -31.24
N GLY A 78 -14.09 32.45 -30.49
CA GLY A 78 -15.16 32.94 -29.61
C GLY A 78 -14.97 32.55 -28.14
N LYS A 79 -16.01 32.82 -27.33
CA LYS A 79 -16.01 32.53 -25.89
C LYS A 79 -16.26 31.04 -25.65
N ARG A 80 -15.29 30.34 -25.06
CA ARG A 80 -15.34 28.88 -24.79
C ARG A 80 -15.24 28.60 -23.30
N THR A 81 -16.05 27.67 -22.80
CA THR A 81 -16.00 27.23 -21.41
C THR A 81 -15.70 25.74 -21.39
N LEU A 82 -14.49 25.39 -20.97
CA LEU A 82 -14.12 24.00 -20.70
C LEU A 82 -14.56 23.64 -19.28
N LYS A 83 -15.20 22.49 -19.12
CA LYS A 83 -15.37 21.84 -17.80
C LYS A 83 -14.75 20.46 -17.84
N ALA A 84 -14.04 20.07 -16.79
CA ALA A 84 -13.32 18.81 -16.71
C ALA A 84 -13.49 18.12 -15.35
N VAL A 85 -13.52 16.80 -15.33
CA VAL A 85 -13.56 15.95 -14.13
C VAL A 85 -12.54 14.82 -14.28
N ALA A 86 -11.80 14.52 -13.21
CA ALA A 86 -10.96 13.34 -13.12
C ALA A 86 -11.76 12.21 -12.48
N VAL A 87 -11.67 11.00 -13.04
CA VAL A 87 -12.34 9.80 -12.53
C VAL A 87 -11.30 8.71 -12.35
N THR A 88 -11.32 7.99 -11.22
CA THR A 88 -10.40 6.88 -10.97
C THR A 88 -10.54 5.76 -12.02
N ARG A 89 -9.49 4.95 -12.22
CA ARG A 89 -9.44 3.91 -13.26
C ARG A 89 -10.62 2.94 -13.21
N ASP A 90 -11.09 2.64 -11.99
CA ASP A 90 -12.24 1.79 -11.64
C ASP A 90 -13.63 2.42 -11.93
N GLY A 91 -13.71 3.74 -12.14
CA GLY A 91 -14.97 4.45 -12.33
C GLY A 91 -15.74 4.77 -11.04
N VAL A 92 -15.17 4.55 -9.85
CA VAL A 92 -15.91 4.64 -8.58
C VAL A 92 -15.86 6.03 -7.95
N ARG A 93 -14.76 6.78 -8.12
CA ARG A 93 -14.55 8.10 -7.52
C ARG A 93 -14.32 9.17 -8.59
N GLU A 94 -14.97 10.32 -8.42
CA GLU A 94 -14.82 11.51 -9.26
C GLU A 94 -14.22 12.67 -8.44
N SER A 95 -13.52 13.58 -9.11
CA SER A 95 -13.10 14.87 -8.55
C SER A 95 -14.24 15.89 -8.56
N ASP A 96 -14.03 17.05 -7.93
CA ASP A 96 -14.82 18.23 -8.30
C ASP A 96 -14.63 18.59 -9.77
N VAL A 97 -15.67 19.18 -10.37
CA VAL A 97 -15.63 19.62 -11.78
C VAL A 97 -14.92 20.96 -11.88
N MET A 98 -13.71 20.96 -12.44
CA MET A 98 -13.02 22.20 -12.78
C MET A 98 -13.71 22.91 -13.95
N SER A 99 -13.75 24.24 -13.93
CA SER A 99 -14.36 25.06 -14.98
C SER A 99 -13.43 26.21 -15.35
N LYS A 100 -12.98 26.29 -16.61
CA LYS A 100 -12.14 27.37 -17.12
C LYS A 100 -12.68 27.96 -18.41
N GLN A 101 -12.70 29.29 -18.48
CA GLN A 101 -13.23 30.03 -19.61
C GLN A 101 -12.10 30.71 -20.39
N PHE A 102 -12.12 30.56 -21.70
CA PHE A 102 -11.18 31.14 -22.63
C PHE A 102 -11.90 32.10 -23.60
N MET A 103 -11.26 33.23 -23.87
CA MET A 103 -11.55 34.08 -25.02
C MET A 103 -10.60 33.65 -26.14
N VAL A 104 -11.14 32.99 -27.16
CA VAL A 104 -10.37 32.44 -28.28
C VAL A 104 -10.47 33.40 -29.45
N GLU A 105 -9.38 34.09 -29.75
CA GLU A 105 -9.23 34.96 -30.92
C GLU A 105 -8.88 34.10 -32.15
N GLU A 106 -9.29 34.51 -33.35
CA GLU A 106 -9.03 33.74 -34.56
C GLU A 106 -7.60 34.05 -35.05
N ALA A 107 -6.77 33.02 -35.22
CA ALA A 107 -5.38 33.18 -35.66
C ALA A 107 -5.34 33.73 -37.10
N GLY A 108 -5.09 35.03 -37.23
CA GLY A 108 -5.08 35.71 -38.51
C GLY A 108 -3.98 35.23 -39.44
N ARG A 109 -4.33 34.98 -40.72
CA ARG A 109 -3.32 34.91 -41.80
C ARG A 109 -2.54 36.23 -41.82
N ALA A 110 -1.23 36.16 -41.66
CA ALA A 110 -0.35 37.29 -41.92
C ALA A 110 -0.31 37.60 -43.43
N THR A 111 -1.14 38.53 -43.87
CA THR A 111 -0.94 39.24 -45.14
C THR A 111 0.18 40.27 -44.98
N LEU A 112 1.05 40.35 -45.97
CA LEU A 112 2.13 41.33 -46.09
C LEU A 112 1.59 42.77 -46.01
N THR A 113 2.17 43.59 -45.13
CA THR A 113 2.44 45.01 -45.42
C THR A 113 3.75 45.42 -44.76
N ASP A 114 4.56 46.14 -45.55
CA ASP A 114 5.90 46.62 -45.27
C ASP A 114 5.88 47.96 -44.49
N THR A 115 6.81 48.18 -43.57
CA THR A 115 7.50 49.48 -43.39
C THR A 115 8.67 49.40 -42.40
N SER A 116 9.78 50.00 -42.81
CA SER A 116 11.06 50.22 -42.12
C SER A 116 10.95 50.91 -40.73
N THR A 117 11.97 50.99 -39.87
CA THR A 117 13.42 51.17 -40.13
C THR A 117 14.26 50.90 -38.86
N ASP A 118 15.49 50.38 -39.03
CA ASP A 118 16.70 50.59 -38.19
C ASP A 118 16.73 50.19 -36.68
N CYS A 119 17.84 49.68 -36.09
CA CYS A 119 19.22 49.44 -36.59
C CYS A 119 20.07 48.46 -35.72
N TYR A 120 21.05 47.79 -36.37
CA TYR A 120 22.35 47.20 -35.91
C TYR A 120 22.48 46.41 -34.56
N SER A 121 23.26 45.32 -34.43
CA SER A 121 23.99 44.47 -35.41
C SER A 121 24.35 43.08 -34.83
N THR A 122 24.63 42.14 -35.74
CA THR A 122 25.39 40.88 -35.57
C THR A 122 26.88 41.15 -35.20
N GLU A 123 27.82 40.21 -34.97
CA GLU A 123 27.92 38.74 -35.08
C GLU A 123 29.12 38.19 -34.25
N GLU A 124 29.48 36.90 -34.46
CA GLU A 124 30.70 36.15 -34.09
C GLU A 124 30.53 35.06 -32.99
N TYR A 125 31.04 33.82 -33.12
CA TYR A 125 31.87 33.20 -34.17
C TYR A 125 31.47 31.72 -34.39
N THR A 126 31.45 31.25 -35.64
CA THR A 126 31.55 29.83 -36.01
C THR A 126 32.62 29.67 -37.08
N SER A 127 33.46 28.62 -37.01
CA SER A 127 33.89 27.84 -38.20
C SER A 127 34.95 26.78 -37.85
N PHE A 128 34.69 25.55 -38.34
CA PHE A 128 35.60 24.57 -38.98
C PHE A 128 34.96 23.17 -38.82
N PHE A 129 34.57 22.43 -39.86
CA PHE A 129 34.83 22.56 -41.30
C PHE A 129 33.55 22.35 -42.15
N GLU A 130 33.49 23.08 -43.27
CA GLU A 130 32.79 22.75 -44.51
C GLU A 130 33.86 22.38 -45.58
N THR A 131 33.61 21.75 -46.74
CA THR A 131 32.49 21.01 -47.37
C THR A 131 33.08 20.24 -48.57
N SER A 132 32.34 19.28 -49.14
CA SER A 132 32.17 19.19 -50.60
C SER A 132 31.13 18.15 -50.97
N ASP A 133 29.91 18.60 -51.23
CA ASP A 133 28.86 17.79 -51.85
C ASP A 133 29.07 17.67 -53.38
N ILE A 134 28.63 16.55 -53.94
CA ILE A 134 28.40 16.39 -55.38
C ILE A 134 26.97 15.92 -55.53
N ASP A 135 26.08 16.85 -55.88
CA ASP A 135 24.75 16.53 -56.40
C ASP A 135 24.82 16.28 -57.90
N THR A 136 24.09 15.26 -58.35
CA THR A 136 23.76 15.05 -59.77
C THR A 136 22.25 14.95 -59.91
N ASP A 137 21.61 16.03 -60.35
CA ASP A 137 20.22 16.01 -60.78
C ASP A 137 20.13 16.05 -62.32
N THR A 138 19.25 15.21 -62.89
CA THR A 138 19.09 15.06 -64.34
C THR A 138 17.78 15.66 -64.81
N THR A 139 17.85 16.86 -65.40
CA THR A 139 16.68 17.51 -66.01
C THR A 139 16.54 17.14 -67.49
N PHE A 140 15.35 16.68 -67.87
CA PHE A 140 14.90 16.65 -69.26
C PHE A 140 14.18 17.96 -69.60
N LYS A 141 14.67 18.72 -70.58
CA LYS A 141 13.88 19.75 -71.26
C LYS A 141 14.24 19.85 -72.74
N SER A 142 13.23 20.25 -73.52
CA SER A 142 13.20 20.29 -74.98
C SER A 142 14.19 21.28 -75.61
N SER A 143 14.70 20.92 -76.79
CA SER A 143 15.12 21.75 -77.94
C SER A 143 15.08 23.29 -77.74
N SER A 144 16.13 24.06 -78.07
CA SER A 144 16.69 24.16 -79.43
C SER A 144 17.86 25.16 -79.53
N SER A 145 18.61 25.08 -80.64
CA SER A 145 19.37 26.18 -81.28
C SER A 145 20.73 26.64 -80.71
N ALA A 146 21.81 26.31 -81.46
CA ALA A 146 22.98 27.12 -81.87
C ALA A 146 23.68 28.08 -80.85
N SER A 147 25.02 28.28 -80.81
CA SER A 147 26.04 28.13 -81.85
C SER A 147 27.50 28.16 -81.33
N THR A 148 28.34 27.23 -81.82
CA THR A 148 29.71 27.45 -82.37
C THR A 148 30.92 27.92 -81.49
N LEU A 149 32.09 27.27 -81.73
CA LEU A 149 33.50 27.59 -81.35
C LEU A 149 33.98 27.21 -79.92
N LYS A 150 35.27 26.87 -79.67
CA LYS A 150 36.31 26.04 -80.35
C LYS A 150 37.59 26.04 -79.48
N ASN A 151 38.35 24.92 -79.43
CA ASN A 151 39.80 24.84 -79.06
C ASN A 151 40.21 25.18 -77.59
N LYS A 152 41.38 24.80 -77.02
CA LYS A 152 42.40 23.75 -77.26
C LYS A 152 43.39 23.64 -76.05
N ARG A 153 43.95 22.43 -75.85
CA ARG A 153 45.36 22.11 -75.44
C ARG A 153 45.95 22.42 -74.02
N LYS A 154 46.38 21.32 -73.38
CA LYS A 154 47.60 21.04 -72.55
C LYS A 154 48.93 21.72 -73.02
N PRO A 155 50.14 21.51 -72.40
CA PRO A 155 50.60 21.41 -70.98
C PRO A 155 52.02 22.06 -70.71
N LYS A 156 52.59 21.98 -69.47
CA LYS A 156 54.04 21.70 -69.10
C LYS A 156 54.31 21.97 -67.58
N LYS A 157 55.06 21.11 -66.83
CA LYS A 157 56.52 21.14 -66.43
C LYS A 157 56.99 22.49 -65.84
N SER A 158 57.82 22.66 -64.79
CA SER A 158 58.70 21.80 -63.93
C SER A 158 59.31 22.68 -62.79
N LYS A 159 59.81 22.22 -61.61
CA LYS A 159 61.22 21.87 -61.27
C LYS A 159 61.42 21.84 -59.72
N SER A 160 62.44 21.11 -59.24
CA SER A 160 63.05 21.10 -57.87
C SER A 160 64.33 21.99 -57.83
N PRO A 161 65.13 22.23 -56.73
CA PRO A 161 65.51 21.31 -55.62
C PRO A 161 65.95 21.85 -54.21
N SER A 162 66.35 20.91 -53.31
CA SER A 162 67.38 20.99 -52.22
C SER A 162 67.07 21.72 -50.88
N ARG A 163 67.82 21.54 -49.77
CA ARG A 163 68.36 20.36 -49.00
C ARG A 163 69.25 20.86 -47.83
N ALA A 164 69.01 20.43 -46.57
CA ALA A 164 69.94 20.33 -45.39
C ALA A 164 69.16 20.51 -44.06
N LYS A 165 69.53 19.98 -42.87
CA LYS A 165 70.47 18.95 -42.39
C LYS A 165 70.00 18.50 -40.97
N SER A 166 70.24 17.25 -40.57
CA SER A 166 70.05 16.71 -39.18
C SER A 166 71.28 17.03 -38.27
N PRO A 167 71.38 16.69 -36.95
CA PRO A 167 71.24 15.32 -36.38
C PRO A 167 70.89 15.11 -34.85
N LEU A 168 70.58 13.83 -34.46
CA LEU A 168 71.00 13.05 -33.24
C LEU A 168 70.95 13.65 -31.79
N ARG A 169 70.92 12.91 -30.64
CA ARG A 169 70.40 11.57 -30.21
C ARG A 169 70.61 11.41 -28.66
N SER A 170 69.65 10.81 -27.94
CA SER A 170 69.75 9.98 -26.70
C SER A 170 70.78 10.24 -25.56
N SER A 171 70.30 10.36 -24.30
CA SER A 171 70.97 10.00 -23.00
C SER A 171 69.99 10.24 -21.82
N LEU A 172 69.97 9.60 -20.63
CA LEU A 172 70.43 8.27 -20.13
C LEU A 172 69.62 7.87 -18.84
N ARG A 173 70.20 7.10 -17.89
CA ARG A 173 69.70 6.75 -16.52
C ARG A 173 70.88 6.86 -15.50
N SER A 174 70.80 6.79 -14.16
CA SER A 174 69.71 6.51 -13.18
C SER A 174 70.10 6.98 -11.74
N SER A 175 69.11 6.98 -10.81
CA SER A 175 69.16 6.83 -9.34
C SER A 175 70.50 6.73 -8.57
N LEU A 176 70.65 7.46 -7.45
CA LEU A 176 70.67 6.92 -6.05
C LEU A 176 70.94 7.98 -4.94
N ARG A 177 70.68 7.58 -3.67
CA ARG A 177 70.69 8.38 -2.42
C ARG A 177 72.09 8.76 -1.90
N THR A 178 72.21 9.87 -1.16
CA THR A 178 72.61 9.91 0.29
C THR A 178 72.52 11.34 0.89
N SER A 179 72.77 11.49 2.20
CA SER A 179 72.22 12.54 3.08
C SER A 179 73.25 13.46 3.80
N GLN A 180 72.72 14.46 4.53
CA GLN A 180 73.34 15.43 5.49
C GLN A 180 73.70 16.82 4.88
N ASN A 181 73.52 17.99 5.55
CA ASN A 181 73.30 18.28 6.98
C ASN A 181 72.70 19.71 7.29
N ARG A 182 72.17 19.94 8.53
CA ARG A 182 71.82 21.22 9.27
C ARG A 182 70.55 22.05 8.86
N VAL A 183 69.40 22.17 9.57
CA VAL A 183 68.98 22.50 10.99
C VAL A 183 69.05 24.02 11.34
N PRO A 184 68.14 24.70 12.14
CA PRO A 184 66.94 24.33 12.98
C PRO A 184 65.57 25.03 12.57
N LYS A 185 64.32 24.72 13.02
CA LYS A 185 63.61 24.44 14.33
C LYS A 185 63.25 25.72 15.16
N GLU A 186 62.10 25.92 15.84
CA GLU A 186 61.19 25.03 16.65
C GLU A 186 59.64 25.28 16.49
N ALA A 187 58.81 24.98 17.54
CA ALA A 187 57.55 24.20 17.46
C ALA A 187 56.48 24.52 18.57
N TRP A 188 55.55 23.57 18.86
CA TRP A 188 54.41 23.52 19.84
C TRP A 188 53.02 24.00 19.32
N ALA A 189 51.87 23.61 19.90
CA ALA A 189 51.24 22.29 20.19
C ALA A 189 50.03 22.44 21.18
N SER A 190 48.81 22.12 20.70
CA SER A 190 47.63 21.52 21.38
C SER A 190 47.03 21.97 22.76
N SER A 191 45.68 21.96 22.77
CA SER A 191 44.72 21.36 23.75
C SER A 191 44.13 22.11 24.99
N GLN A 192 42.78 22.25 24.93
CA GLN A 192 41.73 21.90 25.92
C GLN A 192 41.32 22.78 27.15
N ASN A 193 39.99 22.82 27.32
CA ASN A 193 39.13 23.03 28.50
C ASN A 193 39.00 24.43 29.16
N TYR A 194 37.76 24.90 29.35
CA TYR A 194 37.11 25.10 30.67
C TYR A 194 35.60 25.41 30.57
N ASP A 195 34.85 25.11 31.65
CA ASP A 195 33.40 25.32 31.81
C ASP A 195 33.04 26.64 32.55
N ASP A 196 31.88 27.21 32.16
CA ASP A 196 30.80 27.86 32.96
C ASP A 196 31.03 29.10 33.89
N LEU A 197 29.90 29.77 34.18
CA LEU A 197 29.57 30.83 35.17
C LEU A 197 29.44 32.32 34.72
N GLY A 198 28.19 32.77 34.53
CA GLY A 198 27.60 33.76 35.47
C GLY A 198 27.33 35.24 35.09
N ALA A 199 26.06 35.54 34.77
CA ALA A 199 25.23 36.68 35.24
C ALA A 199 25.34 38.16 34.72
N GLU A 200 24.16 38.72 34.39
CA GLU A 200 23.62 40.10 34.62
C GLU A 200 24.30 41.37 34.00
N ASP A 201 23.62 42.45 33.58
CA ASP A 201 22.20 42.75 33.25
C ASP A 201 22.09 44.12 32.48
N GLY A 202 20.99 44.40 31.75
CA GLY A 202 20.47 45.78 31.58
C GLY A 202 20.58 46.59 30.25
N ARG A 203 19.43 46.67 29.52
CA ARG A 203 18.81 47.84 28.80
C ARG A 203 19.48 48.50 27.55
N HIS A 204 18.84 48.36 26.38
CA HIS A 204 17.95 49.39 25.75
C HIS A 204 17.35 48.93 24.38
N SER A 205 16.22 49.55 23.99
CA SER A 205 15.41 49.31 22.76
C SER A 205 14.62 50.61 22.44
N PRO A 206 13.73 50.72 21.41
CA PRO A 206 13.32 49.78 20.35
C PRO A 206 13.74 50.33 18.94
N PRO A 207 12.96 50.48 17.83
CA PRO A 207 11.50 50.49 17.58
C PRO A 207 10.97 49.42 16.57
N GLN A 208 9.69 49.52 16.22
CA GLN A 208 8.97 48.85 15.10
C GLN A 208 7.91 49.83 14.52
N PRO A 209 7.23 49.51 13.39
CA PRO A 209 5.82 49.01 13.46
C PRO A 209 5.40 48.09 12.26
N PRO A 210 4.12 47.64 12.09
CA PRO A 210 3.14 47.06 13.04
C PRO A 210 2.47 45.74 12.53
N MET A 211 1.65 45.08 13.37
CA MET A 211 0.69 43.98 13.02
C MET A 211 -0.78 44.43 13.09
N PRO A 212 -1.75 43.56 12.72
CA PRO A 212 -2.77 43.20 13.72
C PRO A 212 -3.21 41.71 13.79
N GLU A 213 -3.30 41.22 15.04
CA GLU A 213 -4.25 40.29 15.73
C GLU A 213 -4.86 39.01 15.08
N GLY A 214 -5.06 37.98 15.94
CA GLY A 214 -5.57 36.62 15.61
C GLY A 214 -7.07 36.39 15.90
N PRO A 215 -7.55 35.21 16.40
CA PRO A 215 -6.85 34.19 17.20
C PRO A 215 -7.01 32.71 16.76
N PHE A 216 -6.29 31.80 17.44
CA PHE A 216 -6.46 30.34 17.42
C PHE A 216 -7.60 29.86 18.33
N ASN A 217 -8.33 28.78 17.96
CA ASN A 217 -8.30 27.47 18.66
C ASN A 217 -9.13 26.36 17.92
N PRO A 218 -9.07 25.07 18.33
CA PRO A 218 -9.20 23.92 17.41
C PRO A 218 -10.59 23.25 17.37
N THR A 219 -10.80 22.38 16.37
CA THR A 219 -11.82 21.31 16.39
C THR A 219 -11.36 20.06 15.62
N ASN A 220 -12.17 19.01 15.70
CA ASN A 220 -11.84 17.59 15.52
C ASN A 220 -12.59 16.93 14.34
N TYR A 221 -12.67 15.59 14.36
CA TYR A 221 -13.24 14.68 13.34
C TYR A 221 -14.54 15.16 12.65
N SER A 222 -14.67 14.79 11.36
CA SER A 222 -15.88 14.87 10.50
C SER A 222 -16.35 16.26 10.03
N GLY A 223 -15.42 17.13 9.61
CA GLY A 223 -15.71 18.45 9.04
C GLY A 223 -16.41 18.47 7.67
N THR A 224 -17.65 18.01 7.58
CA THR A 224 -18.54 18.17 6.42
C THR A 224 -19.71 19.09 6.77
N GLN A 225 -19.73 20.30 6.22
CA GLN A 225 -20.97 21.07 6.06
C GLN A 225 -21.29 21.22 4.58
N ILE A 226 -22.40 20.59 4.19
CA ILE A 226 -23.07 20.77 2.91
C ILE A 226 -24.01 21.97 3.05
N ASN A 227 -24.05 22.84 2.04
CA ASN A 227 -25.19 23.73 1.84
C ASN A 227 -25.67 23.59 0.40
N VAL A 228 -26.87 23.02 0.25
CA VAL A 228 -27.59 22.89 -1.03
C VAL A 228 -28.66 23.96 -1.07
N TRP A 229 -28.59 24.86 -2.04
CA TRP A 229 -29.75 25.38 -2.79
C TRP A 229 -29.26 26.06 -4.06
N GLY A 230 -29.87 25.76 -5.21
CA GLY A 230 -29.62 26.46 -6.45
C GLY A 230 -30.72 26.23 -7.47
N ALA A 231 -31.31 27.31 -7.99
CA ALA A 231 -32.15 27.31 -9.18
C ALA A 231 -32.20 28.73 -9.80
N PRO A 232 -32.49 28.88 -11.12
CA PRO A 232 -32.11 30.06 -11.93
C PRO A 232 -33.37 30.74 -12.57
N PRO A 233 -33.35 31.48 -13.71
CA PRO A 233 -32.26 32.07 -14.52
C PRO A 233 -32.45 33.57 -14.95
N CYS A 234 -31.38 34.15 -15.53
CA CYS A 234 -31.34 35.22 -16.57
C CYS A 234 -32.27 36.45 -16.52
N SER A 235 -31.72 37.65 -16.22
CA SER A 235 -31.65 38.84 -17.13
C SER A 235 -31.11 40.09 -16.42
N TRP A 236 -30.23 40.87 -17.08
CA TRP A 236 -29.99 42.29 -16.78
C TRP A 236 -30.87 43.12 -17.74
N PRO A 237 -31.50 44.24 -17.33
CA PRO A 237 -30.77 45.50 -17.05
C PRO A 237 -31.37 46.41 -15.96
N GLY A 238 -30.66 47.50 -15.58
CA GLY A 238 -31.32 48.71 -15.06
C GLY A 238 -30.85 49.26 -13.70
N MET A 239 -30.11 50.36 -13.77
CA MET A 239 -29.83 51.42 -12.79
C MET A 239 -30.73 51.65 -11.54
N ASN A 240 -30.03 52.02 -10.45
CA ASN A 240 -30.29 53.12 -9.49
C ASN A 240 -31.17 52.96 -8.21
N ALA A 241 -30.50 53.31 -7.09
CA ALA A 241 -30.93 54.22 -6.01
C ALA A 241 -31.57 53.70 -4.69
N ASN A 242 -30.85 54.05 -3.60
CA ASN A 242 -31.30 54.59 -2.29
C ASN A 242 -31.95 53.70 -1.19
N ASN A 243 -31.29 53.78 -0.02
CA ASN A 243 -31.80 53.93 1.36
C ASN A 243 -32.98 53.09 1.90
N GLY A 244 -32.85 52.59 3.14
CA GLY A 244 -33.99 52.56 4.07
C GLY A 244 -34.17 51.37 5.03
N ALA A 245 -33.25 51.21 5.98
CA ALA A 245 -33.54 51.00 7.41
C ALA A 245 -34.86 50.28 7.90
N VAL A 246 -34.65 49.10 8.54
CA VAL A 246 -35.26 48.50 9.76
C VAL A 246 -36.70 47.89 9.85
N THR A 247 -36.74 46.84 10.71
CA THR A 247 -37.82 46.31 11.59
C THR A 247 -38.79 45.19 11.16
N PHE A 248 -38.43 43.96 11.60
CA PHE A 248 -39.20 42.95 12.36
C PHE A 248 -40.71 42.68 12.15
N GLY A 249 -41.04 41.39 11.99
CA GLY A 249 -42.35 40.79 12.35
C GLY A 249 -42.53 39.35 11.84
N VAL A 250 -42.72 38.37 12.74
CA VAL A 250 -43.08 36.97 12.43
C VAL A 250 -44.27 36.56 13.30
N PRO A 251 -45.21 35.73 12.81
CA PRO A 251 -45.49 34.50 13.56
C PRO A 251 -45.73 33.22 12.74
N VAL A 252 -45.49 32.13 13.46
CA VAL A 252 -45.51 30.66 13.26
C VAL A 252 -46.66 29.96 12.49
N PRO A 253 -46.50 28.65 12.15
CA PRO A 253 -47.36 27.88 11.22
C PRO A 253 -48.29 26.84 11.90
N ASN A 254 -48.98 26.01 11.10
CA ASN A 254 -49.56 24.73 11.56
C ASN A 254 -49.49 23.61 10.49
N ASN A 255 -49.43 22.35 10.91
CA ASN A 255 -49.21 21.12 10.11
C ASN A 255 -50.53 20.54 9.54
N PRO A 256 -50.55 19.63 8.51
CA PRO A 256 -50.52 18.18 8.80
C PRO A 256 -49.81 17.24 7.76
N TYR A 257 -49.48 16.03 8.24
CA TYR A 257 -48.94 14.80 7.59
C TYR A 257 -49.83 14.18 6.45
N PRO A 258 -49.52 12.99 5.81
CA PRO A 258 -48.36 12.04 5.87
C PRO A 258 -47.83 11.52 4.48
N SER A 259 -47.09 10.40 4.51
CA SER A 259 -46.67 9.43 3.44
C SER A 259 -45.24 9.60 2.88
N GLN A 260 -44.32 8.63 3.01
CA GLN A 260 -44.24 7.21 2.56
C GLN A 260 -44.03 7.03 1.04
N THR A 261 -42.91 6.40 0.67
CA THR A 261 -42.84 5.36 -0.38
C THR A 261 -41.58 4.51 -0.18
N GLY A 262 -41.72 3.19 -0.21
CA GLY A 262 -40.63 2.21 -0.27
C GLY A 262 -40.62 1.46 -1.61
N PHE A 263 -39.71 0.51 -1.77
CA PHE A 263 -39.58 -0.29 -2.99
C PHE A 263 -40.54 -1.50 -3.02
N LEU A 264 -40.89 -1.93 -4.24
CA LEU A 264 -41.77 -3.07 -4.51
C LEU A 264 -41.03 -4.41 -4.34
N THR A 265 -41.75 -5.45 -3.92
CA THR A 265 -41.20 -6.82 -3.72
C THR A 265 -41.83 -7.85 -4.67
N GLU A 266 -41.22 -9.03 -4.73
CA GLU A 266 -41.44 -10.08 -5.73
C GLU A 266 -42.90 -10.61 -5.82
N ASN A 267 -43.68 -10.55 -4.75
CA ASN A 267 -45.11 -10.87 -4.77
C ASN A 267 -45.99 -9.81 -5.46
N MET A 268 -45.47 -8.61 -5.72
CA MET A 268 -46.18 -7.55 -6.47
C MET A 268 -45.96 -7.66 -7.98
N ILE A 269 -45.01 -8.50 -8.42
CA ILE A 269 -44.70 -8.76 -9.83
C ILE A 269 -45.63 -9.84 -10.42
N ASN A 270 -46.07 -10.80 -9.60
CA ASN A 270 -46.85 -11.96 -10.05
C ASN A 270 -48.36 -11.71 -10.31
N ASN A 271 -48.84 -10.47 -10.19
CA ASN A 271 -50.27 -10.13 -10.36
C ASN A 271 -50.58 -9.17 -11.54
N CYS A 272 -49.62 -8.93 -12.44
CA CYS A 272 -49.82 -8.05 -13.59
C CYS A 272 -50.07 -8.85 -14.88
N ASN A 273 -51.34 -8.97 -15.28
CA ASN A 273 -51.74 -9.32 -16.65
C ASN A 273 -53.10 -8.63 -16.98
N PRO A 274 -53.57 -8.60 -18.23
CA PRO A 274 -53.33 -7.41 -19.06
C PRO A 274 -54.65 -6.77 -19.53
N GLU A 275 -54.68 -5.44 -19.67
CA GLU A 275 -55.28 -4.76 -20.84
C GLU A 275 -55.40 -3.23 -20.66
N SER A 276 -54.78 -2.52 -21.60
CA SER A 276 -55.27 -1.28 -22.20
C SER A 276 -55.19 0.08 -21.46
N ARG A 277 -54.78 1.06 -22.28
CA ARG A 277 -55.03 2.51 -22.25
C ARG A 277 -54.30 3.40 -21.22
N HIS A 278 -53.47 4.28 -21.80
CA HIS A 278 -52.82 5.42 -21.18
C HIS A 278 -53.83 6.52 -20.78
N VAL A 279 -53.56 7.19 -19.66
CA VAL A 279 -54.12 8.49 -19.26
C VAL A 279 -52.95 9.46 -19.13
N THR A 280 -53.14 10.75 -19.45
CA THR A 280 -52.02 11.70 -19.57
C THR A 280 -51.93 12.65 -18.38
N VAL A 281 -50.76 13.28 -18.22
CA VAL A 281 -50.49 14.26 -17.14
C VAL A 281 -51.37 15.52 -17.25
N GLY A 282 -52.01 15.76 -18.40
CA GLY A 282 -53.00 16.83 -18.57
C GLY A 282 -54.28 16.61 -17.76
N ASP A 283 -54.76 15.37 -17.70
CA ASP A 283 -56.04 15.00 -17.08
C ASP A 283 -55.99 15.20 -15.55
N ILE A 284 -54.86 14.88 -14.94
CA ILE A 284 -54.60 15.04 -13.50
C ILE A 284 -54.59 16.53 -13.09
N ARG A 285 -54.13 17.43 -13.97
CA ARG A 285 -54.05 18.88 -13.66
C ARG A 285 -55.41 19.59 -13.62
N GLN A 286 -56.46 19.04 -14.23
CA GLN A 286 -57.81 19.61 -14.12
C GLN A 286 -58.51 19.25 -12.80
N MET A 287 -58.15 18.13 -12.16
CA MET A 287 -58.86 17.62 -10.98
C MET A 287 -58.52 18.36 -9.67
N MET A 288 -57.37 19.04 -9.57
CA MET A 288 -56.90 19.63 -8.31
C MET A 288 -57.44 21.04 -7.99
N ASN A 289 -58.36 21.59 -8.79
CA ASN A 289 -58.61 23.05 -8.84
C ASN A 289 -60.02 23.52 -8.40
N LYS A 290 -60.66 22.89 -7.40
CA LYS A 290 -61.92 23.38 -6.77
C LYS A 290 -61.98 23.18 -5.25
N ARG A 291 -62.50 24.19 -4.51
CA ARG A 291 -62.78 24.22 -3.05
C ARG A 291 -64.23 24.65 -2.75
N PRO A 292 -64.80 24.32 -1.57
CA PRO A 292 -65.89 25.09 -0.91
C PRO A 292 -65.66 25.45 0.60
N LYS A 293 -66.69 26.03 1.26
CA LYS A 293 -66.77 26.80 2.56
C LYS A 293 -67.84 26.23 3.53
N ALA A 294 -68.06 26.61 4.81
CA ALA A 294 -67.37 27.37 5.91
C ALA A 294 -68.17 27.15 7.25
N ILE A 295 -68.44 28.20 8.09
CA ILE A 295 -69.39 28.26 9.25
C ILE A 295 -68.88 27.64 10.60
N GLU A 296 -69.07 28.19 11.82
CA GLU A 296 -69.10 29.56 12.42
C GLU A 296 -69.06 29.47 14.01
N GLU A 297 -69.16 30.56 14.79
CA GLU A 297 -68.99 30.64 16.29
C GLU A 297 -70.16 31.32 17.08
N PRO A 298 -70.21 31.21 18.43
CA PRO A 298 -70.82 32.24 19.32
C PRO A 298 -70.01 32.52 20.65
N PRO A 299 -70.41 33.40 21.62
CA PRO A 299 -69.94 34.81 21.73
C PRO A 299 -69.39 35.26 23.13
N ARG A 300 -69.08 36.57 23.30
CA ARG A 300 -68.53 37.26 24.52
C ARG A 300 -69.46 38.36 25.07
N GLU A 301 -69.33 38.80 26.35
CA GLU A 301 -69.60 40.20 26.85
C GLU A 301 -69.19 40.47 28.36
N PRO A 302 -69.28 41.69 29.02
CA PRO A 302 -68.11 42.58 29.25
C PRO A 302 -67.95 43.24 30.70
N PRO A 303 -67.60 44.54 31.01
CA PRO A 303 -66.49 44.87 31.97
C PRO A 303 -66.72 46.00 33.05
N LYS A 304 -65.68 46.32 33.90
CA LYS A 304 -65.31 47.60 34.65
C LYS A 304 -64.59 47.31 36.00
N ALA A 305 -63.77 48.15 36.68
CA ALA A 305 -63.02 49.40 36.36
C ALA A 305 -62.01 49.80 37.51
N ILE A 306 -60.92 50.53 37.17
CA ILE A 306 -60.09 51.53 37.95
C ILE A 306 -59.35 51.09 39.26
N GLU A 307 -58.19 51.63 39.72
CA GLU A 307 -56.86 52.01 39.16
C GLU A 307 -55.93 52.48 40.31
N LEU A 308 -54.60 52.21 40.29
CA LEU A 308 -53.44 53.07 40.70
C LEU A 308 -52.12 52.23 40.91
N PRO A 309 -50.90 52.82 40.79
CA PRO A 309 -49.62 52.10 40.57
C PRO A 309 -48.56 52.35 41.69
N PRO A 310 -47.24 52.06 41.56
CA PRO A 310 -46.50 51.18 40.63
C PRO A 310 -45.54 50.17 41.32
N ALA A 311 -45.18 49.10 40.62
CA ALA A 311 -43.90 48.38 40.80
C ALA A 311 -43.55 47.64 39.50
N PRO A 312 -42.26 47.57 39.08
CA PRO A 312 -41.88 46.81 37.89
C PRO A 312 -42.09 45.32 38.15
N LYS A 313 -43.12 44.74 37.52
CA LYS A 313 -43.34 43.30 37.50
C LYS A 313 -42.32 42.63 36.59
N GLU A 314 -41.96 41.40 36.97
CA GLU A 314 -41.07 40.51 36.20
C GLU A 314 -41.58 40.35 34.76
N PRO A 315 -40.69 40.24 33.76
CA PRO A 315 -41.11 39.93 32.39
C PRO A 315 -41.78 38.55 32.37
N GLU A 316 -42.98 38.47 31.77
CA GLU A 316 -43.68 37.21 31.62
C GLU A 316 -42.83 36.23 30.80
N LEU A 317 -42.67 35.00 31.33
CA LEU A 317 -41.99 33.91 30.65
C LEU A 317 -42.72 33.58 29.34
N GLN A 318 -42.17 34.04 28.22
CA GLN A 318 -42.65 33.67 26.89
C GLN A 318 -42.55 32.15 26.71
N ALA A 319 -43.57 31.56 26.07
CA ALA A 319 -43.63 30.13 25.85
C ALA A 319 -42.41 29.63 25.05
N VAL A 320 -41.83 28.52 25.52
CA VAL A 320 -40.75 27.82 24.81
C VAL A 320 -41.24 27.42 23.42
N SER A 321 -40.57 27.89 22.38
CA SER A 321 -40.88 27.53 20.99
C SER A 321 -40.81 26.00 20.80
N PRO A 322 -41.77 25.36 20.12
CA PRO A 322 -41.71 23.94 19.79
C PRO A 322 -40.64 23.70 18.71
N GLY A 323 -39.39 23.61 19.15
CA GLY A 323 -38.21 23.62 18.28
C GLY A 323 -38.10 22.40 17.36
N ASN A 324 -37.47 22.62 16.18
CA ASN A 324 -37.17 21.63 15.16
C ASN A 324 -36.11 20.59 15.62
N GLY A 325 -36.46 19.72 16.57
CA GLY A 325 -35.68 18.52 16.91
C GLY A 325 -34.39 18.72 17.72
N ASP A 326 -33.91 19.95 17.95
CA ASP A 326 -32.73 20.18 18.80
C ASP A 326 -33.06 20.15 20.31
N PHE A 327 -33.22 18.93 20.83
CA PHE A 327 -33.43 18.68 22.26
C PHE A 327 -32.26 19.21 23.11
N LYS A 328 -31.03 19.24 22.57
CA LYS A 328 -29.82 19.68 23.28
C LYS A 328 -29.75 21.21 23.40
N GLY A 329 -30.22 21.93 22.38
CA GLY A 329 -30.46 23.37 22.42
C GLY A 329 -31.54 23.75 23.44
N ASN A 330 -32.66 23.04 23.44
CA ASN A 330 -33.77 23.31 24.37
C ASN A 330 -33.39 23.09 25.84
N ILE A 331 -32.71 22.00 26.17
CA ILE A 331 -32.21 21.74 27.54
C ILE A 331 -31.21 22.82 28.00
N ARG A 332 -30.34 23.31 27.09
CA ARG A 332 -29.42 24.43 27.39
C ARG A 332 -30.15 25.74 27.62
N HIS A 333 -31.23 26.00 26.88
CA HIS A 333 -32.06 27.19 27.05
C HIS A 333 -32.79 27.17 28.41
N ILE A 334 -33.37 26.04 28.80
CA ILE A 334 -34.02 25.86 30.11
C ILE A 334 -33.00 26.02 31.26
N TYR A 335 -31.81 25.43 31.12
CA TYR A 335 -30.73 25.59 32.09
C TYR A 335 -30.29 27.05 32.26
N ALA A 336 -30.22 27.83 31.17
CA ALA A 336 -29.91 29.25 31.24
C ALA A 336 -30.94 30.05 32.06
N HIS A 337 -32.25 29.85 31.80
CA HIS A 337 -33.32 30.50 32.57
C HIS A 337 -33.29 30.14 34.07
N MET A 338 -33.03 28.88 34.42
CA MET A 338 -32.87 28.48 35.82
C MET A 338 -31.65 29.13 36.49
N LEU A 339 -30.56 29.32 35.75
CA LEU A 339 -29.35 29.97 36.23
C LEU A 339 -29.55 31.50 36.40
N GLU A 340 -30.34 32.13 35.53
CA GLU A 340 -30.76 33.54 35.63
C GLU A 340 -31.66 33.74 36.87
N PHE A 341 -32.71 32.93 37.01
CA PHE A 341 -33.64 32.97 38.15
C PHE A 341 -32.91 32.78 39.50
N ALA A 342 -31.95 31.87 39.57
CA ALA A 342 -31.14 31.64 40.77
C ALA A 342 -30.17 32.80 41.09
N LYS A 343 -29.76 33.59 40.08
CA LYS A 343 -28.93 34.79 40.28
C LYS A 343 -29.74 35.98 40.75
N ASP A 344 -30.96 36.16 40.23
CA ASP A 344 -31.72 37.39 40.49
C ASP A 344 -32.68 37.25 41.69
N ASN A 345 -33.23 36.06 41.94
CA ASN A 345 -34.10 35.83 43.09
C ASN A 345 -33.30 35.82 44.42
N ARG A 346 -33.29 36.96 45.11
CA ARG A 346 -32.57 37.16 46.38
C ARG A 346 -33.11 36.30 47.52
N ASP A 347 -34.42 36.06 47.55
CA ASP A 347 -35.08 35.27 48.60
C ASP A 347 -34.72 33.78 48.49
N PHE A 348 -34.63 33.25 47.25
CA PHE A 348 -34.11 31.92 46.98
C PHE A 348 -32.65 31.77 47.44
N ARG A 349 -31.78 32.72 47.10
CA ARG A 349 -30.38 32.72 47.55
C ARG A 349 -30.23 32.82 49.06
N LEU A 350 -31.05 33.63 49.74
CA LEU A 350 -31.05 33.74 51.21
C LEU A 350 -31.47 32.43 51.88
N ARG A 351 -32.51 31.75 51.39
CA ARG A 351 -32.96 30.45 51.93
C ARG A 351 -31.93 29.33 51.74
N VAL A 352 -31.17 29.33 50.64
CA VAL A 352 -30.06 28.38 50.42
C VAL A 352 -28.82 28.75 51.27
N ALA A 353 -28.68 30.01 51.69
CA ALA A 353 -27.52 30.50 52.45
C ALA A 353 -27.71 30.53 53.98
N GLU A 354 -28.90 30.27 54.53
CA GLU A 354 -29.11 30.33 55.98
C GLU A 354 -28.49 29.13 56.75
N PRO A 355 -27.65 29.38 57.78
CA PRO A 355 -26.87 28.34 58.44
C PRO A 355 -27.65 27.63 59.55
N LYS A 356 -28.66 26.82 59.20
CA LYS A 356 -29.42 25.99 60.17
C LYS A 356 -29.44 24.48 59.91
N ILE A 357 -28.86 24.01 58.80
CA ILE A 357 -28.98 22.60 58.37
C ILE A 357 -27.63 21.83 58.36
N GLY A 358 -26.57 22.44 58.88
CA GLY A 358 -25.21 21.85 58.87
C GLY A 358 -24.53 22.00 57.50
N ARG A 359 -23.27 21.55 57.38
CA ARG A 359 -22.51 21.72 56.13
C ARG A 359 -22.87 20.61 55.15
N MET A 360 -23.34 21.00 53.96
CA MET A 360 -23.61 20.07 52.86
C MET A 360 -22.29 19.45 52.36
N HIS A 361 -22.24 18.11 52.37
CA HIS A 361 -21.09 17.32 51.92
C HIS A 361 -21.28 16.80 50.49
N GLU A 362 -22.50 16.44 50.13
CA GLU A 362 -22.85 15.93 48.80
C GLU A 362 -24.27 16.36 48.44
N ALA A 363 -24.50 16.66 47.17
CA ALA A 363 -25.81 16.95 46.60
C ALA A 363 -25.91 16.25 45.24
N LYS A 364 -26.93 15.43 45.06
CA LYS A 364 -27.23 14.74 43.79
C LYS A 364 -28.67 14.97 43.39
N LEU A 365 -28.86 15.11 42.08
CA LEU A 365 -30.15 15.16 41.41
C LEU A 365 -30.17 13.98 40.43
N GLU A 366 -31.15 13.10 40.59
CA GLU A 366 -31.29 11.88 39.80
C GLU A 366 -32.68 11.88 39.14
N ASP A 367 -32.71 11.57 37.85
CA ASP A 367 -33.93 11.50 37.02
C ASP A 367 -34.47 10.06 37.09
N GLU A 368 -35.67 9.89 37.63
CA GLU A 368 -36.34 8.58 37.74
C GLU A 368 -37.43 8.40 36.67
N GLY A 369 -37.39 9.20 35.60
CA GLY A 369 -38.28 9.11 34.42
C GLY A 369 -39.60 9.87 34.60
N ASP A 370 -40.33 9.56 35.66
CA ASP A 370 -41.63 10.16 35.95
C ASP A 370 -41.54 11.32 36.96
N CYS A 371 -40.43 11.40 37.70
CA CYS A 371 -40.11 12.50 38.61
C CYS A 371 -38.59 12.60 38.87
N TYR A 372 -38.17 13.71 39.51
CA TYR A 372 -36.78 13.96 39.86
C TYR A 372 -36.54 13.80 41.37
N ARG A 373 -35.55 13.00 41.76
CA ARG A 373 -35.13 12.81 43.15
C ARG A 373 -33.93 13.70 43.47
N VAL A 374 -34.06 14.57 44.46
CA VAL A 374 -32.93 15.33 45.05
C VAL A 374 -32.48 14.66 46.34
N THR A 375 -31.21 14.26 46.42
CA THR A 375 -30.59 13.71 47.63
C THR A 375 -29.51 14.67 48.13
N LEU A 376 -29.67 15.19 49.35
CA LEU A 376 -28.72 16.09 50.01
C LEU A 376 -28.13 15.42 51.27
N VAL A 377 -26.81 15.29 51.34
CA VAL A 377 -26.10 14.72 52.48
C VAL A 377 -25.43 15.86 53.26
N MET A 378 -25.84 16.05 54.52
CA MET A 378 -25.40 17.17 55.36
C MET A 378 -24.78 16.67 56.68
N GLY A 379 -23.68 17.30 57.09
CA GLY A 379 -22.97 17.00 58.33
C GLY A 379 -23.71 17.56 59.55
N LYS A 380 -24.00 16.69 60.53
CA LYS A 380 -24.72 17.07 61.76
C LYS A 380 -23.90 18.09 62.58
N PRO A 381 -24.48 19.20 63.08
CA PRO A 381 -23.71 20.21 63.81
C PRO A 381 -23.08 19.66 65.11
N GLY A 382 -21.79 19.96 65.34
CA GLY A 382 -21.18 19.90 66.68
C GLY A 382 -20.21 18.75 67.03
N VAL A 383 -19.74 17.93 66.09
CA VAL A 383 -18.82 16.80 66.40
C VAL A 383 -17.36 17.08 65.98
N PRO A 384 -16.39 17.12 66.92
CA PRO A 384 -14.96 17.28 66.62
C PRO A 384 -14.25 15.96 66.24
N ARG A 385 -13.08 16.05 65.59
CA ARG A 385 -12.33 14.92 65.02
C ARG A 385 -11.77 13.96 66.09
N GLY A 386 -12.11 12.67 65.97
CA GLY A 386 -11.46 11.54 66.69
C GLY A 386 -10.43 10.80 65.84
N SER A 387 -9.46 10.15 66.48
CA SER A 387 -8.20 9.68 65.85
C SER A 387 -8.25 8.30 65.19
N LEU A 388 -7.43 8.14 64.13
CA LEU A 388 -7.17 6.87 63.43
C LEU A 388 -6.44 5.86 64.33
N ARG A 389 -6.94 4.61 64.38
CA ARG A 389 -6.19 3.43 64.86
C ARG A 389 -5.79 2.53 63.69
N LYS A 390 -4.54 2.03 63.70
CA LYS A 390 -4.03 1.02 62.77
C LYS A 390 -4.07 -0.39 63.40
N PRO A 391 -4.34 -1.46 62.62
CA PRO A 391 -3.99 -2.84 62.99
C PRO A 391 -2.47 -3.12 62.76
N PRO A 392 -1.92 -4.25 63.27
CA PRO A 392 -0.64 -4.22 63.98
C PRO A 392 0.62 -4.61 63.16
N LYS A 393 1.79 -4.26 63.73
CA LYS A 393 3.11 -4.79 63.33
C LYS A 393 3.42 -6.09 64.08
N VAL A 394 4.08 -7.03 63.39
CA VAL A 394 4.91 -8.07 64.02
C VAL A 394 6.37 -7.62 63.92
N GLU A 395 7.13 -7.74 65.02
CA GLU A 395 8.54 -7.38 65.07
C GLU A 395 9.46 -8.58 64.79
N THR A 396 10.56 -8.34 64.05
CA THR A 396 11.82 -9.09 64.23
C THR A 396 13.00 -8.13 64.11
N LYS A 397 13.88 -8.11 65.12
CA LYS A 397 15.09 -7.27 65.20
C LYS A 397 16.23 -7.76 64.27
N PRO A 398 17.19 -6.90 63.90
CA PRO A 398 18.19 -7.22 62.88
C PRO A 398 19.39 -8.03 63.39
N LYS A 399 19.99 -8.84 62.51
CA LYS A 399 21.38 -9.32 62.64
C LYS A 399 22.24 -8.72 61.53
N LYS A 400 23.45 -8.28 61.88
CA LYS A 400 24.51 -7.87 60.94
C LYS A 400 25.31 -9.10 60.43
N PRO A 401 26.10 -8.97 59.35
CA PRO A 401 26.25 -10.05 58.37
C PRO A 401 27.47 -10.96 58.61
N PRO A 402 27.47 -12.17 58.02
CA PRO A 402 28.69 -12.85 57.62
C PRO A 402 29.17 -12.36 56.25
N THR A 403 30.49 -12.25 56.16
CA THR A 403 31.34 -11.77 55.07
C THR A 403 31.11 -12.46 53.72
N SER A 404 31.44 -11.73 52.65
CA SER A 404 31.46 -12.11 51.23
C SER A 404 31.83 -13.56 50.89
N GLN A 405 31.00 -14.20 50.07
CA GLN A 405 31.47 -15.13 49.02
C GLN A 405 30.74 -14.83 47.72
N SER A 406 31.51 -14.84 46.62
CA SER A 406 31.06 -14.56 45.27
C SER A 406 30.18 -15.69 44.74
N PHE A 407 28.89 -15.44 44.55
CA PHE A 407 28.06 -16.26 43.68
C PHE A 407 28.03 -15.62 42.30
N ALA A 408 28.67 -16.28 41.32
CA ALA A 408 28.52 -15.93 39.92
C ALA A 408 27.04 -16.00 39.54
N GLU A 409 26.53 -14.95 38.90
CA GLU A 409 25.17 -14.97 38.33
C GLU A 409 25.07 -16.07 37.28
N LYS A 410 24.39 -17.16 37.63
CA LYS A 410 23.86 -18.07 36.62
C LYS A 410 22.86 -17.28 35.80
N LYS A 411 23.23 -16.95 34.54
CA LYS A 411 22.29 -16.45 33.53
C LYS A 411 21.02 -17.27 33.61
N LYS A 412 19.90 -16.63 33.98
CA LYS A 412 18.58 -17.26 33.89
C LYS A 412 18.34 -17.53 32.41
N THR A 413 18.17 -18.81 32.05
CA THR A 413 17.61 -19.17 30.75
C THR A 413 16.26 -18.46 30.59
N PRO A 414 15.98 -17.80 29.46
CA PRO A 414 14.68 -17.16 29.22
C PRO A 414 13.51 -18.15 29.45
N PRO A 415 12.34 -17.68 29.88
CA PRO A 415 11.15 -18.53 29.99
C PRO A 415 10.81 -19.10 28.61
N LYS A 416 10.52 -20.41 28.53
CA LYS A 416 10.26 -21.12 27.27
C LYS A 416 9.00 -20.65 26.53
N SER A 417 8.07 -20.03 27.25
CA SER A 417 6.82 -19.47 26.74
C SER A 417 6.32 -18.35 27.67
N ASP A 418 5.43 -17.48 27.18
CA ASP A 418 4.81 -16.44 28.02
C ASP A 418 3.87 -17.06 29.09
N PRO A 419 3.88 -16.58 30.35
CA PRO A 419 2.98 -17.07 31.40
C PRO A 419 1.48 -16.97 31.08
N TYR A 420 1.06 -16.04 30.23
CA TYR A 420 -0.35 -15.89 29.81
C TYR A 420 -0.81 -17.00 28.87
N PHE A 421 0.09 -17.54 28.04
CA PHE A 421 -0.22 -18.70 27.19
C PHE A 421 -0.28 -19.99 28.00
N ALA A 422 0.52 -20.11 29.07
CA ALA A 422 0.47 -21.22 30.01
C ALA A 422 -0.82 -21.28 30.88
N MET A 423 -1.74 -20.32 30.71
CA MET A 423 -3.07 -20.31 31.35
C MET A 423 -4.16 -21.01 30.51
N GLU A 424 -3.83 -21.57 29.35
CA GLU A 424 -4.71 -22.48 28.62
C GLU A 424 -4.83 -23.82 29.38
N THR A 425 -6.05 -24.35 29.55
CA THR A 425 -6.33 -25.47 30.49
C THR A 425 -6.67 -26.80 29.82
N GLU A 426 -6.81 -26.83 28.49
CA GLU A 426 -7.03 -28.08 27.73
C GLU A 426 -5.70 -28.78 27.43
N ASP A 427 -5.66 -30.11 27.62
CA ASP A 427 -4.50 -30.95 27.31
C ASP A 427 -4.42 -31.24 25.79
N LEU A 428 -4.37 -30.18 24.98
CA LEU A 428 -4.21 -30.28 23.52
C LEU A 428 -2.73 -30.15 23.14
N PRO A 429 -2.25 -30.91 22.14
CA PRO A 429 -0.93 -30.65 21.55
C PRO A 429 -0.97 -29.30 20.83
N VAL A 430 -0.22 -28.33 21.33
CA VAL A 430 -0.11 -26.98 20.78
C VAL A 430 1.35 -26.66 20.50
N GLU A 431 1.64 -26.16 19.30
CA GLU A 431 2.96 -25.70 18.90
C GLU A 431 2.90 -24.37 18.13
N GLY A 432 3.64 -23.38 18.64
CA GLY A 432 3.87 -22.11 17.98
C GLY A 432 4.94 -22.21 16.90
N THR A 433 4.74 -21.47 15.82
CA THR A 433 5.69 -21.27 14.72
C THR A 433 6.83 -20.33 15.13
N VAL A 434 6.52 -19.32 15.94
CA VAL A 434 7.50 -18.42 16.56
C VAL A 434 8.02 -19.04 17.86
N LYS A 435 9.35 -19.13 17.98
CA LYS A 435 10.04 -19.74 19.13
C LYS A 435 11.09 -18.76 19.69
N PRO A 436 11.51 -18.90 20.97
CA PRO A 436 12.58 -18.07 21.52
C PRO A 436 13.86 -18.19 20.69
N TYR A 437 14.49 -17.06 20.37
CA TYR A 437 15.73 -17.04 19.60
C TYR A 437 16.94 -17.30 20.50
N ASP A 438 17.77 -18.30 20.15
CA ASP A 438 18.88 -18.75 21.00
C ASP A 438 20.01 -17.73 21.13
N LYS A 439 20.28 -16.95 20.08
CA LYS A 439 21.35 -15.93 20.04
C LYS A 439 20.85 -14.53 20.46
N PHE A 440 19.85 -14.48 21.33
CA PHE A 440 19.19 -13.24 21.72
C PHE A 440 20.07 -12.32 22.57
N ASN A 441 20.08 -11.03 22.21
CA ASN A 441 20.61 -9.94 23.01
C ASN A 441 19.67 -8.72 22.87
N ALA A 442 19.01 -8.34 23.97
CA ALA A 442 18.04 -7.26 23.98
C ALA A 442 18.62 -5.88 23.62
N GLU A 443 19.88 -5.62 23.98
CA GLU A 443 20.56 -4.34 23.72
C GLU A 443 20.94 -4.23 22.24
N GLN A 444 21.49 -5.32 21.67
CA GLN A 444 21.84 -5.39 20.25
C GLN A 444 20.59 -5.32 19.35
N ASP A 445 19.53 -6.05 19.69
CA ASP A 445 18.25 -5.96 18.95
C ASP A 445 17.65 -4.55 19.06
N ALA A 446 17.78 -3.87 20.21
CA ALA A 446 17.35 -2.48 20.37
C ALA A 446 18.19 -1.49 19.52
N GLU A 447 19.50 -1.70 19.41
CA GLU A 447 20.38 -0.91 18.53
C GLU A 447 20.02 -1.07 17.05
N VAL A 448 19.81 -2.31 16.58
CA VAL A 448 19.41 -2.56 15.18
C VAL A 448 18.04 -1.96 14.88
N LEU A 449 17.05 -2.10 15.78
CA LEU A 449 15.77 -1.40 15.63
C LEU A 449 15.94 0.13 15.63
N ARG A 450 16.88 0.68 16.41
CA ARG A 450 17.15 2.12 16.41
C ARG A 450 17.81 2.58 15.12
N GLY A 451 18.69 1.79 14.51
CA GLY A 451 19.30 2.03 13.19
C GLY A 451 18.25 2.04 12.08
N ALA A 452 17.45 0.98 12.01
CA ALA A 452 16.33 0.83 11.08
C ALA A 452 15.39 2.06 11.05
N MET A 453 15.09 2.62 12.23
CA MET A 453 14.24 3.80 12.45
C MET A 453 14.99 5.15 12.53
N LYS A 454 16.19 5.25 11.96
CA LYS A 454 17.00 6.50 11.98
C LYS A 454 17.32 6.98 10.56
N GLY A 455 17.20 8.28 10.33
CA GLY A 455 17.42 8.88 9.02
C GLY A 455 16.26 8.67 8.05
N LEU A 456 16.41 9.10 6.79
CA LEU A 456 15.36 9.03 5.78
C LEU A 456 15.03 7.59 5.37
N GLY A 457 13.74 7.30 5.15
CA GLY A 457 13.21 5.94 4.92
C GLY A 457 13.08 5.14 6.22
N THR A 458 12.85 3.83 6.11
CA THR A 458 12.87 2.86 7.22
C THR A 458 13.61 1.59 6.75
N ASP A 459 14.01 0.69 7.65
CA ASP A 459 14.47 -0.67 7.30
C ASP A 459 13.44 -1.70 7.79
N GLU A 460 12.44 -1.94 6.96
CA GLU A 460 11.33 -2.84 7.27
C GLU A 460 11.78 -4.31 7.37
N ASP A 461 12.81 -4.70 6.63
CA ASP A 461 13.43 -6.03 6.72
C ASP A 461 14.08 -6.23 8.10
N ALA A 462 14.89 -5.27 8.58
CA ALA A 462 15.50 -5.34 9.91
C ALA A 462 14.45 -5.39 11.04
N ILE A 463 13.38 -4.58 10.93
CA ILE A 463 12.26 -4.59 11.88
C ILE A 463 11.56 -5.96 11.85
N THR A 464 11.24 -6.50 10.68
CA THR A 464 10.61 -7.83 10.53
C THR A 464 11.50 -8.95 11.07
N ASN A 465 12.79 -8.93 10.74
CA ASN A 465 13.77 -9.95 11.15
C ASN A 465 14.02 -9.99 12.66
N ILE A 466 13.70 -8.91 13.39
CA ILE A 466 13.68 -8.89 14.86
C ILE A 466 12.29 -9.24 15.37
N LEU A 467 11.23 -8.52 14.99
CA LEU A 467 9.93 -8.68 15.64
C LEU A 467 9.27 -10.05 15.37
N ALA A 468 9.39 -10.60 14.15
CA ALA A 468 8.80 -11.91 13.82
C ALA A 468 9.59 -13.10 14.39
N TYR A 469 10.89 -12.92 14.67
CA TYR A 469 11.81 -13.99 15.08
C TYR A 469 12.35 -13.81 16.51
N ARG A 470 11.59 -13.16 17.38
CA ARG A 470 11.80 -13.13 18.83
C ARG A 470 10.49 -13.50 19.50
N SER A 471 10.52 -14.26 20.59
CA SER A 471 9.31 -14.54 21.38
C SER A 471 8.83 -13.28 22.12
N ASN A 472 7.56 -13.22 22.52
CA ASN A 472 7.03 -12.06 23.23
C ASN A 472 7.84 -11.67 24.48
N PRO A 473 8.28 -12.62 25.36
CA PRO A 473 9.17 -12.28 26.47
C PRO A 473 10.47 -11.58 26.04
N GLN A 474 11.09 -12.04 24.94
CA GLN A 474 12.28 -11.39 24.35
C GLN A 474 11.94 -9.99 23.81
N ARG A 475 10.79 -9.81 23.14
CA ARG A 475 10.30 -8.49 22.71
C ARG A 475 10.06 -7.54 23.88
N GLN A 476 9.56 -8.03 25.03
CA GLN A 476 9.43 -7.20 26.24
C GLN A 476 10.79 -6.81 26.84
N GLU A 477 11.83 -7.65 26.69
CA GLU A 477 13.20 -7.29 27.06
C GLU A 477 13.77 -6.24 26.09
N ILE A 478 13.56 -6.38 24.77
CA ILE A 478 13.94 -5.37 23.76
C ILE A 478 13.29 -4.01 24.07
N ARG A 479 11.98 -3.97 24.38
CA ARG A 479 11.30 -2.71 24.76
C ARG A 479 11.96 -2.02 25.96
N LYS A 480 12.37 -2.79 26.97
CA LYS A 480 13.06 -2.28 28.17
C LYS A 480 14.49 -1.79 27.86
N ALA A 481 15.22 -2.54 27.04
CA ALA A 481 16.56 -2.15 26.59
C ALA A 481 16.49 -0.85 25.77
N PHE A 482 15.64 -0.80 24.75
CA PHE A 482 15.42 0.38 23.90
C PHE A 482 15.03 1.63 24.72
N LYS A 483 14.13 1.47 25.72
CA LYS A 483 13.74 2.56 26.61
C LYS A 483 14.89 3.04 27.50
N THR A 484 15.72 2.12 28.00
CA THR A 484 16.90 2.42 28.83
C THR A 484 17.99 3.11 28.01
N MET A 485 18.30 2.60 26.82
CA MET A 485 19.41 3.06 25.98
C MET A 485 19.12 4.39 25.27
N PHE A 486 17.88 4.61 24.83
CA PHE A 486 17.53 5.76 23.98
C PHE A 486 16.51 6.72 24.59
N GLY A 487 15.98 6.44 25.79
CA GLY A 487 14.95 7.24 26.46
C GLY A 487 13.58 7.24 25.77
N LYS A 488 13.45 6.61 24.61
CA LYS A 488 12.28 6.59 23.71
C LYS A 488 11.41 5.36 23.94
N ASP A 489 10.11 5.45 23.65
CA ASP A 489 9.24 4.26 23.64
C ASP A 489 9.26 3.63 22.24
N LEU A 490 9.54 2.33 22.16
CA LEU A 490 9.69 1.60 20.90
C LEU A 490 8.39 1.55 20.08
N ILE A 491 7.22 1.50 20.71
CA ILE A 491 5.94 1.48 19.99
C ILE A 491 5.64 2.88 19.42
N GLU A 492 5.97 3.95 20.13
CA GLU A 492 5.82 5.31 19.59
C GLU A 492 6.81 5.62 18.46
N GLU A 493 8.06 5.15 18.51
CA GLU A 493 9.01 5.31 17.38
C GLU A 493 8.53 4.52 16.14
N LEU A 494 8.04 3.29 16.31
CA LEU A 494 7.49 2.53 15.17
C LEU A 494 6.26 3.21 14.56
N LYS A 495 5.44 3.91 15.34
CA LYS A 495 4.29 4.69 14.82
C LYS A 495 4.70 5.94 14.03
N SER A 496 5.90 6.49 14.25
CA SER A 496 6.40 7.62 13.44
C SER A 496 7.02 7.16 12.11
N GLU A 497 7.49 5.92 12.03
CA GLU A 497 8.21 5.38 10.88
C GLU A 497 7.36 4.46 9.98
N LEU A 498 6.38 3.75 10.56
CA LEU A 498 5.54 2.77 9.88
C LEU A 498 4.07 3.22 9.78
N SER A 499 3.31 2.60 8.89
CA SER A 499 1.87 2.83 8.75
C SER A 499 1.10 1.58 8.30
N GLY A 500 -0.24 1.66 8.31
CA GLY A 500 -1.13 0.58 7.86
C GLY A 500 -1.02 -0.72 8.69
N HIS A 501 -1.44 -1.83 8.10
CA HIS A 501 -1.48 -3.14 8.77
C HIS A 501 -0.09 -3.68 9.14
N TYR A 502 0.98 -3.22 8.48
CA TYR A 502 2.35 -3.50 8.91
C TYR A 502 2.66 -2.90 10.30
N LEU A 503 2.30 -1.62 10.52
CA LEU A 503 2.41 -0.99 11.84
C LEU A 503 1.57 -1.73 12.89
N ASP A 504 0.31 -2.08 12.57
CA ASP A 504 -0.55 -2.75 13.55
C ASP A 504 -0.05 -4.16 13.91
N ALA A 505 0.52 -4.91 12.97
CA ALA A 505 1.22 -6.17 13.27
C ALA A 505 2.43 -5.96 14.18
N CYS A 506 3.37 -5.07 13.80
CA CYS A 506 4.58 -4.78 14.58
C CYS A 506 4.26 -4.26 16.00
N LYS A 507 3.25 -3.40 16.13
CA LYS A 507 2.73 -2.91 17.41
C LYS A 507 2.08 -4.02 18.24
N GLY A 508 1.29 -4.89 17.61
CA GLY A 508 0.66 -6.04 18.26
C GLY A 508 1.69 -7.02 18.84
N LEU A 509 2.72 -7.35 18.06
CA LEU A 509 3.83 -8.20 18.49
C LEU A 509 4.56 -7.67 19.73
N LEU A 510 4.67 -6.34 19.87
CA LEU A 510 5.36 -5.66 20.98
C LEU A 510 4.52 -5.52 22.26
N MET A 511 3.19 -5.60 22.18
CA MET A 511 2.35 -5.66 23.38
C MET A 511 2.53 -7.00 24.10
N ALA A 512 2.46 -7.03 25.43
CA ALA A 512 2.33 -8.32 26.12
C ALA A 512 0.99 -8.97 25.73
N PRO A 513 0.85 -10.31 25.67
CA PRO A 513 -0.35 -10.94 25.09
C PRO A 513 -1.67 -10.50 25.76
N VAL A 514 -1.66 -10.32 27.08
CA VAL A 514 -2.80 -9.78 27.85
C VAL A 514 -3.06 -8.29 27.60
N GLU A 515 -2.02 -7.50 27.33
CA GLU A 515 -2.15 -6.09 26.92
C GLU A 515 -2.77 -6.00 25.52
N PHE A 516 -2.40 -6.90 24.61
CA PHE A 516 -2.95 -6.97 23.26
C PHE A 516 -4.43 -7.33 23.28
N ASP A 517 -4.83 -8.39 24.00
CA ASP A 517 -6.26 -8.74 24.14
C ASP A 517 -7.07 -7.59 24.77
N ALA A 518 -6.57 -6.97 25.84
CA ALA A 518 -7.23 -5.81 26.45
C ALA A 518 -7.30 -4.60 25.52
N TYR A 519 -6.27 -4.36 24.71
CA TYR A 519 -6.23 -3.29 23.69
C TYR A 519 -7.22 -3.54 22.56
N GLN A 520 -7.31 -4.78 22.04
CA GLN A 520 -8.25 -5.14 20.98
C GLN A 520 -9.71 -5.03 21.46
N LEU A 521 -10.02 -5.49 22.67
CA LEU A 521 -11.33 -5.25 23.30
C LEU A 521 -11.61 -3.75 23.44
N ARG A 522 -10.61 -2.93 23.82
CA ARG A 522 -10.79 -1.47 23.90
C ARG A 522 -10.99 -0.84 22.52
N LYS A 523 -10.30 -1.31 21.47
CA LYS A 523 -10.49 -0.86 20.08
C LYS A 523 -11.92 -1.16 19.61
N ALA A 524 -12.41 -2.37 19.87
CA ALA A 524 -13.75 -2.84 19.51
C ALA A 524 -14.90 -2.07 20.17
N ILE A 525 -14.71 -1.65 21.42
CA ILE A 525 -15.71 -0.91 22.23
C ILE A 525 -15.65 0.61 21.98
N LYS A 526 -14.46 1.16 21.66
CA LYS A 526 -14.26 2.61 21.61
C LYS A 526 -14.58 3.19 20.22
N GLY A 527 -15.83 3.56 19.98
CA GLY A 527 -16.17 4.29 18.75
C GLY A 527 -17.60 4.81 18.69
N LEU A 528 -18.05 5.05 17.46
CA LEU A 528 -19.48 5.01 17.12
C LEU A 528 -19.75 3.61 16.57
N GLY A 529 -20.54 2.83 17.30
CA GLY A 529 -20.70 1.39 17.04
C GLY A 529 -19.69 0.53 17.82
N THR A 530 -19.86 -0.78 17.69
CA THR A 530 -19.11 -1.82 18.40
C THR A 530 -18.63 -2.84 17.37
N ASP A 531 -17.46 -3.44 17.57
CA ASP A 531 -17.03 -4.62 16.81
C ASP A 531 -17.35 -5.89 17.61
N GLU A 532 -18.52 -6.48 17.33
CA GLU A 532 -18.93 -7.71 18.02
C GLU A 532 -18.08 -8.92 17.62
N ASP A 533 -17.44 -8.96 16.44
CA ASP A 533 -16.57 -10.08 16.04
C ASP A 533 -15.33 -10.15 16.94
N VAL A 534 -14.69 -9.02 17.27
CA VAL A 534 -13.57 -8.97 18.23
C VAL A 534 -14.01 -9.38 19.64
N LEU A 535 -15.16 -8.89 20.11
CA LEU A 535 -15.69 -9.26 21.42
C LEU A 535 -15.99 -10.77 21.50
N ILE A 536 -16.60 -11.33 20.46
CA ILE A 536 -16.92 -12.75 20.36
C ILE A 536 -15.64 -13.60 20.30
N GLU A 537 -14.70 -13.25 19.42
CA GLU A 537 -13.46 -14.00 19.24
C GLU A 537 -12.66 -14.09 20.54
N ILE A 538 -12.45 -12.97 21.23
CA ILE A 538 -11.65 -12.96 22.47
C ILE A 538 -12.44 -13.66 23.60
N LEU A 539 -13.67 -13.23 23.89
CA LEU A 539 -14.39 -13.74 25.07
C LEU A 539 -14.84 -15.20 24.95
N CYS A 540 -15.00 -15.74 23.73
CA CYS A 540 -15.36 -17.14 23.53
C CYS A 540 -14.17 -18.10 23.45
N THR A 541 -12.96 -17.62 23.17
CA THR A 541 -11.77 -18.48 22.93
C THR A 541 -10.78 -18.55 24.11
N ARG A 542 -10.71 -17.52 24.96
CA ARG A 542 -9.77 -17.43 26.08
C ARG A 542 -10.25 -18.20 27.32
N SER A 543 -9.31 -18.68 28.12
CA SER A 543 -9.62 -19.43 29.36
C SER A 543 -10.11 -18.51 30.50
N ASN A 544 -10.73 -19.08 31.53
CA ASN A 544 -11.14 -18.33 32.74
C ASN A 544 -9.97 -17.54 33.37
N ALA A 545 -8.76 -18.10 33.37
CA ALA A 545 -7.58 -17.45 33.94
C ALA A 545 -7.10 -16.29 33.06
N GLN A 546 -7.11 -16.46 31.73
CA GLN A 546 -6.81 -15.40 30.77
C GLN A 546 -7.81 -14.24 30.87
N ILE A 547 -9.12 -14.51 30.91
CA ILE A 547 -10.15 -13.48 31.06
C ILE A 547 -9.98 -12.67 32.34
N LYS A 548 -9.61 -13.30 33.47
CA LYS A 548 -9.35 -12.60 34.75
C LYS A 548 -8.16 -11.64 34.64
N GLU A 549 -7.08 -12.05 33.98
CA GLU A 549 -5.92 -11.16 33.74
C GLU A 549 -6.23 -10.08 32.68
N ILE A 550 -7.07 -10.35 31.67
CA ILE A 550 -7.59 -9.33 30.74
C ILE A 550 -8.36 -8.24 31.50
N ILE A 551 -9.32 -8.60 32.37
CA ILE A 551 -10.15 -7.64 33.12
C ILE A 551 -9.27 -6.71 33.97
N LYS A 552 -8.32 -7.31 34.69
CA LYS A 552 -7.32 -6.60 35.51
C LYS A 552 -6.46 -5.67 34.67
N THR A 553 -5.96 -6.14 33.53
CA THR A 553 -5.11 -5.36 32.61
C THR A 553 -5.90 -4.22 31.95
N TYR A 554 -7.12 -4.47 31.49
CA TYR A 554 -8.03 -3.46 30.95
C TYR A 554 -8.32 -2.34 31.97
N LYS A 555 -8.54 -2.72 33.23
CA LYS A 555 -8.73 -1.75 34.32
C LYS A 555 -7.46 -0.92 34.59
N THR A 556 -6.28 -1.53 34.55
CA THR A 556 -5.01 -0.82 34.71
C THR A 556 -4.71 0.13 33.53
N LEU A 557 -4.86 -0.32 32.29
CA LEU A 557 -4.50 0.44 31.09
C LEU A 557 -5.47 1.60 30.80
N PHE A 558 -6.77 1.41 31.01
CA PHE A 558 -7.79 2.36 30.57
C PHE A 558 -8.56 3.03 31.71
N ASN A 559 -8.31 2.63 32.97
CA ASN A 559 -9.14 2.98 34.14
C ASN A 559 -10.64 2.67 33.96
N LYS A 560 -10.98 1.80 33.00
CA LYS A 560 -12.35 1.39 32.67
C LYS A 560 -12.66 0.00 33.20
N ASP A 561 -13.95 -0.30 33.31
CA ASP A 561 -14.46 -1.56 33.81
C ASP A 561 -14.99 -2.34 32.60
N LEU A 562 -14.34 -3.45 32.25
CA LEU A 562 -14.60 -4.17 31.00
C LEU A 562 -16.05 -4.68 30.94
N GLU A 563 -16.57 -5.19 32.07
CA GLU A 563 -17.95 -5.66 32.13
C GLU A 563 -18.94 -4.50 31.90
N LYS A 564 -18.73 -3.35 32.56
CA LYS A 564 -19.62 -2.19 32.38
C LYS A 564 -19.54 -1.58 30.98
N ASP A 565 -18.35 -1.54 30.39
CA ASP A 565 -18.18 -1.10 29.00
C ASP A 565 -18.92 -2.07 28.04
N ILE A 566 -18.77 -3.40 28.18
CA ILE A 566 -19.55 -4.40 27.42
C ILE A 566 -21.07 -4.22 27.64
N ILE A 567 -21.52 -3.97 28.89
CA ILE A 567 -22.93 -3.78 29.21
C ILE A 567 -23.51 -2.51 28.55
N GLY A 568 -22.71 -1.47 28.41
CA GLY A 568 -23.08 -0.20 27.78
C GLY A 568 -23.17 -0.29 26.26
N ASP A 569 -22.18 -0.92 25.63
CA ASP A 569 -22.02 -0.95 24.16
C ASP A 569 -22.64 -2.18 23.47
N THR A 570 -23.21 -3.14 24.23
CA THR A 570 -23.92 -4.30 23.66
C THR A 570 -25.36 -4.43 24.16
N SER A 571 -26.21 -5.15 23.44
CA SER A 571 -27.64 -5.29 23.75
C SER A 571 -28.17 -6.73 23.63
N GLY A 572 -29.44 -6.92 23.98
CA GLY A 572 -30.16 -8.19 23.82
C GLY A 572 -29.49 -9.41 24.44
N HIS A 573 -29.57 -10.53 23.74
CA HIS A 573 -29.05 -11.83 24.19
C HIS A 573 -27.53 -11.95 23.98
N LEU A 574 -26.96 -11.22 23.01
CA LEU A 574 -25.51 -11.11 22.86
C LEU A 574 -24.88 -10.54 24.14
N LYS A 575 -25.40 -9.42 24.66
CA LYS A 575 -24.95 -8.86 25.94
C LYS A 575 -24.93 -9.91 27.06
N ARG A 576 -26.02 -10.69 27.19
CA ARG A 576 -26.12 -11.75 28.21
C ARG A 576 -25.03 -12.81 28.04
N LEU A 577 -24.72 -13.21 26.81
CA LEU A 577 -23.63 -14.15 26.51
C LEU A 577 -22.26 -13.56 26.87
N LEU A 578 -21.93 -12.37 26.37
CA LEU A 578 -20.63 -11.74 26.60
C LEU A 578 -20.40 -11.43 28.09
N VAL A 579 -21.43 -10.98 28.83
CA VAL A 579 -21.37 -10.84 30.29
C VAL A 579 -21.16 -12.19 30.97
N SER A 580 -21.84 -13.26 30.54
CA SER A 580 -21.64 -14.60 31.11
C SER A 580 -20.22 -15.12 30.93
N LEU A 581 -19.57 -14.78 29.82
CA LEU A 581 -18.18 -15.13 29.53
C LEU A 581 -17.19 -14.25 30.32
N VAL A 582 -17.41 -12.94 30.41
CA VAL A 582 -16.51 -12.03 31.15
C VAL A 582 -16.52 -12.29 32.66
N GLN A 583 -17.56 -12.93 33.22
CA GLN A 583 -17.54 -13.41 34.61
C GLN A 583 -16.50 -14.52 34.88
N ALA A 584 -15.90 -15.14 33.84
CA ALA A 584 -14.83 -16.13 33.98
C ALA A 584 -15.14 -17.26 34.99
N SER A 585 -16.38 -17.75 34.90
CA SER A 585 -17.03 -18.68 35.84
C SER A 585 -17.43 -20.01 35.20
N ARG A 586 -16.90 -20.33 34.01
CA ARG A 586 -17.04 -21.65 33.39
C ARG A 586 -16.45 -22.72 34.30
N SER A 587 -17.02 -23.93 34.32
CA SER A 587 -16.38 -25.05 35.00
C SER A 587 -15.08 -25.46 34.28
N ASP A 588 -13.97 -25.46 35.01
CA ASP A 588 -12.67 -25.98 34.53
C ASP A 588 -12.53 -27.51 34.77
N SER A 589 -13.63 -28.22 35.09
CA SER A 589 -13.59 -29.66 35.36
C SER A 589 -13.27 -30.48 34.10
N LYS A 590 -12.26 -31.35 34.20
CA LYS A 590 -11.92 -32.35 33.18
C LYS A 590 -12.81 -33.61 33.26
N GLU A 591 -13.59 -33.77 34.33
CA GLU A 591 -14.51 -34.88 34.50
C GLU A 591 -15.82 -34.68 33.71
N VAL A 592 -16.48 -35.79 33.36
CA VAL A 592 -17.70 -35.80 32.54
C VAL A 592 -18.81 -36.58 33.24
N ASP A 593 -19.87 -35.87 33.64
CA ASP A 593 -21.11 -36.50 34.09
C ASP A 593 -22.00 -36.80 32.86
N ARG A 594 -22.12 -38.10 32.54
CA ARG A 594 -22.94 -38.61 31.43
C ARG A 594 -24.45 -38.50 31.68
N ASN A 595 -24.90 -38.48 32.94
CA ASN A 595 -26.30 -38.21 33.25
C ASN A 595 -26.61 -36.73 33.05
N LYS A 596 -25.70 -35.85 33.49
CA LYS A 596 -25.81 -34.41 33.24
C LYS A 596 -25.74 -34.08 31.75
N ALA A 597 -24.91 -34.78 30.98
CA ALA A 597 -24.85 -34.65 29.51
C ALA A 597 -26.22 -34.91 28.87
N LYS A 598 -26.90 -36.00 29.25
CA LYS A 598 -28.24 -36.34 28.77
C LYS A 598 -29.30 -35.31 29.18
N GLN A 599 -29.24 -34.83 30.43
CA GLN A 599 -30.15 -33.80 30.93
C GLN A 599 -29.97 -32.47 30.17
N ASP A 600 -28.73 -32.01 30.00
CA ASP A 600 -28.44 -30.75 29.32
C ASP A 600 -28.72 -30.88 27.81
N ALA A 601 -28.47 -32.04 27.19
CA ALA A 601 -28.85 -32.32 25.80
C ALA A 601 -30.37 -32.23 25.60
N LYS A 602 -31.15 -32.88 26.47
CA LYS A 602 -32.61 -32.77 26.45
C LYS A 602 -33.05 -31.32 26.70
N ALA A 603 -32.45 -30.63 27.66
CA ALA A 603 -32.79 -29.23 27.96
C ALA A 603 -32.48 -28.27 26.80
N LEU A 604 -31.47 -28.55 25.96
CA LEU A 604 -31.21 -27.80 24.73
C LEU A 604 -32.24 -28.12 23.63
N LEU A 605 -32.67 -29.38 23.50
CA LEU A 605 -33.72 -29.78 22.56
C LEU A 605 -35.06 -29.14 22.93
N ASP A 606 -35.47 -29.28 24.20
CA ASP A 606 -36.67 -28.65 24.76
C ASP A 606 -36.58 -27.09 24.76
N ALA A 607 -35.39 -26.51 24.58
CA ALA A 607 -35.16 -25.07 24.53
C ALA A 607 -35.26 -24.46 23.13
N GLY A 608 -34.89 -25.20 22.08
CA GLY A 608 -35.03 -24.83 20.68
C GLY A 608 -36.14 -25.65 20.02
N GLU A 609 -35.76 -26.61 19.19
CA GLU A 609 -36.65 -27.39 18.30
C GLU A 609 -37.89 -28.04 18.95
N GLY A 610 -37.87 -28.26 20.27
CA GLY A 610 -39.03 -28.73 21.05
C GLY A 610 -40.14 -27.70 21.26
N LYS A 611 -39.99 -26.45 20.81
CA LYS A 611 -41.01 -25.40 20.88
C LYS A 611 -40.98 -24.50 19.62
N TRP A 612 -41.92 -23.56 19.53
CA TRP A 612 -41.83 -22.46 18.55
C TRP A 612 -41.07 -21.27 19.15
N GLY A 613 -39.95 -20.90 18.53
CA GLY A 613 -39.00 -19.91 19.06
C GLY A 613 -38.00 -20.52 20.05
N THR A 614 -37.05 -19.72 20.54
CA THR A 614 -35.85 -20.23 21.23
C THR A 614 -35.78 -19.70 22.66
N ASP A 615 -35.37 -20.54 23.62
CA ASP A 615 -34.93 -20.08 24.95
C ASP A 615 -33.40 -19.91 24.92
N GLU A 616 -32.94 -18.78 24.42
CA GLU A 616 -31.51 -18.47 24.29
C GLU A 616 -30.85 -18.31 25.67
N SER A 617 -31.63 -18.08 26.72
CA SER A 617 -31.13 -18.03 28.09
C SER A 617 -30.73 -19.43 28.56
N ARG A 618 -31.46 -20.48 28.17
CA ARG A 618 -31.05 -21.89 28.40
C ARG A 618 -29.79 -22.25 27.64
N PHE A 619 -29.72 -21.88 26.36
CA PHE A 619 -28.52 -22.08 25.54
C PHE A 619 -27.31 -21.38 26.18
N ASN A 620 -27.43 -20.11 26.57
CA ASN A 620 -26.37 -19.36 27.25
C ASN A 620 -25.93 -20.04 28.56
N VAL A 621 -26.86 -20.37 29.45
CA VAL A 621 -26.52 -21.01 30.74
C VAL A 621 -25.74 -22.31 30.55
N ILE A 622 -26.08 -23.13 29.54
CA ILE A 622 -25.37 -24.40 29.29
C ILE A 622 -24.03 -24.14 28.57
N LEU A 623 -24.04 -23.41 27.45
CA LEU A 623 -22.87 -23.21 26.60
C LEU A 623 -21.80 -22.31 27.23
N ALA A 624 -22.16 -21.36 28.10
CA ALA A 624 -21.20 -20.50 28.79
C ALA A 624 -20.61 -21.14 30.07
N SER A 625 -21.38 -21.96 30.81
CA SER A 625 -20.96 -22.43 32.15
C SER A 625 -20.32 -23.84 32.20
N ARG A 626 -20.61 -24.73 31.24
CA ARG A 626 -20.11 -26.12 31.28
C ARG A 626 -18.66 -26.21 30.79
N SER A 627 -17.91 -27.18 31.31
CA SER A 627 -16.56 -27.47 30.82
C SER A 627 -16.60 -28.00 29.39
N TYR A 628 -15.51 -27.84 28.62
CA TYR A 628 -15.46 -28.31 27.25
C TYR A 628 -15.61 -29.85 27.14
N PRO A 629 -15.00 -30.69 28.01
CA PRO A 629 -15.28 -32.14 28.05
C PRO A 629 -16.77 -32.46 28.30
N GLN A 630 -17.42 -31.74 29.22
CA GLN A 630 -18.85 -31.91 29.48
C GLN A 630 -19.69 -31.50 28.28
N LEU A 631 -19.35 -30.40 27.59
CA LEU A 631 -20.06 -29.94 26.39
C LEU A 631 -19.91 -30.90 25.21
N ARG A 632 -18.71 -31.46 24.97
CA ARG A 632 -18.50 -32.53 23.97
C ARG A 632 -19.47 -33.68 24.22
N ALA A 633 -19.53 -34.19 25.44
CA ALA A 633 -20.46 -35.26 25.82
C ALA A 633 -21.94 -34.85 25.69
N THR A 634 -22.30 -33.61 26.03
CA THR A 634 -23.66 -33.08 25.83
C THR A 634 -24.03 -33.02 24.35
N PHE A 635 -23.11 -32.62 23.45
CA PHE A 635 -23.38 -32.56 22.01
C PHE A 635 -23.52 -33.96 21.40
N ASP A 636 -22.72 -34.93 21.86
CA ASP A 636 -22.83 -36.32 21.42
C ASP A 636 -24.15 -36.97 21.88
N GLU A 637 -24.69 -36.61 23.05
CA GLU A 637 -26.04 -37.04 23.47
C GLU A 637 -27.15 -36.26 22.74
N TYR A 638 -26.93 -34.98 22.40
CA TYR A 638 -27.87 -34.17 21.62
C TYR A 638 -28.09 -34.76 20.22
N GLU A 639 -27.01 -35.05 19.48
CA GLU A 639 -27.07 -35.62 18.13
C GLU A 639 -27.79 -36.98 18.10
N LYS A 640 -27.68 -37.78 19.18
CA LYS A 640 -28.44 -39.04 19.33
C LYS A 640 -29.95 -38.83 19.41
N ILE A 641 -30.42 -37.77 20.09
CA ILE A 641 -31.85 -37.52 20.31
C ILE A 641 -32.50 -36.63 19.24
N SER A 642 -31.79 -35.63 18.71
CA SER A 642 -32.30 -34.68 17.71
C SER A 642 -32.07 -35.15 16.26
N LYS A 643 -31.09 -36.03 16.03
CA LYS A 643 -30.55 -36.39 14.70
C LYS A 643 -29.92 -35.22 13.92
N LYS A 644 -29.58 -34.13 14.62
CA LYS A 644 -28.89 -32.95 14.08
C LYS A 644 -27.66 -32.61 14.90
N LYS A 645 -26.69 -31.96 14.27
CA LYS A 645 -25.53 -31.40 14.98
C LYS A 645 -25.92 -30.11 15.70
N MET A 646 -25.19 -29.79 16.77
CA MET A 646 -25.44 -28.57 17.56
C MET A 646 -25.30 -27.31 16.69
N GLU A 647 -24.36 -27.30 15.75
CA GLU A 647 -24.13 -26.22 14.79
C GLU A 647 -25.27 -26.05 13.77
N GLU A 648 -26.04 -27.10 13.50
CA GLU A 648 -27.21 -27.08 12.61
C GLU A 648 -28.43 -26.54 13.37
N ALA A 649 -28.66 -27.04 14.58
CA ALA A 649 -29.71 -26.55 15.48
C ALA A 649 -29.54 -25.06 15.77
N LEU A 650 -28.33 -24.60 16.15
CA LEU A 650 -28.10 -23.17 16.38
C LEU A 650 -28.47 -22.32 15.14
N LYS A 651 -28.16 -22.78 13.93
CA LYS A 651 -28.49 -22.05 12.69
C LYS A 651 -29.98 -22.04 12.33
N SER A 652 -30.79 -22.99 12.81
CA SER A 652 -32.24 -22.92 12.66
C SER A 652 -32.90 -22.06 13.74
N GLU A 653 -32.35 -22.07 14.95
CA GLU A 653 -32.98 -21.47 16.14
C GLU A 653 -32.58 -20.02 16.42
N MET A 654 -31.47 -19.51 15.88
CA MET A 654 -31.01 -18.14 16.14
C MET A 654 -30.22 -17.52 14.98
N SER A 655 -30.07 -16.20 15.00
CA SER A 655 -29.40 -15.41 13.96
C SER A 655 -28.52 -14.30 14.55
N GLY A 656 -27.81 -13.57 13.68
CA GLY A 656 -26.96 -12.43 14.07
C GLY A 656 -25.84 -12.82 15.03
N ASP A 657 -25.49 -11.89 15.92
CA ASP A 657 -24.26 -11.97 16.72
C ASP A 657 -24.34 -13.01 17.83
N LEU A 658 -25.54 -13.26 18.33
CA LEU A 658 -25.79 -14.37 19.24
C LEU A 658 -25.43 -15.70 18.57
N LEU A 659 -25.89 -15.93 17.33
CA LEU A 659 -25.51 -17.11 16.55
C LEU A 659 -23.99 -17.17 16.34
N ARG A 660 -23.35 -16.05 16.00
CA ARG A 660 -21.88 -15.95 15.86
C ARG A 660 -21.18 -16.40 17.15
N GLY A 661 -21.57 -15.86 18.30
CA GLY A 661 -21.02 -16.21 19.61
C GLY A 661 -21.21 -17.67 20.00
N MET A 662 -22.44 -18.19 19.87
CA MET A 662 -22.75 -19.59 20.20
C MET A 662 -22.00 -20.57 19.28
N LEU A 663 -21.93 -20.29 17.97
CA LEU A 663 -21.16 -21.11 17.03
C LEU A 663 -19.65 -21.05 17.31
N THR A 664 -19.10 -19.91 17.73
CA THR A 664 -17.70 -19.81 18.14
C THR A 664 -17.43 -20.71 19.34
N ILE A 665 -18.26 -20.67 20.39
CA ILE A 665 -18.12 -21.58 21.54
C ILE A 665 -18.18 -23.05 21.10
N VAL A 666 -19.18 -23.45 20.31
CA VAL A 666 -19.35 -24.84 19.85
C VAL A 666 -18.15 -25.30 19.01
N ARG A 667 -17.65 -24.45 18.11
CA ARG A 667 -16.45 -24.72 17.30
C ARG A 667 -15.21 -24.88 18.17
N CYS A 668 -14.97 -23.99 19.13
CA CYS A 668 -13.83 -24.10 20.05
C CYS A 668 -13.92 -25.35 20.94
N VAL A 669 -15.11 -25.73 21.39
CA VAL A 669 -15.35 -27.00 22.10
C VAL A 669 -15.02 -28.20 21.21
N ARG A 670 -15.35 -28.19 19.91
CA ARG A 670 -15.00 -29.30 19.00
C ARG A 670 -13.50 -29.32 18.65
N ASN A 671 -12.95 -28.23 18.11
CA ASN A 671 -11.54 -28.06 17.79
C ASN A 671 -11.19 -26.55 17.70
N LYS A 672 -10.40 -26.04 18.66
CA LYS A 672 -9.99 -24.63 18.71
C LYS A 672 -9.08 -24.21 17.54
N ALA A 673 -8.16 -25.08 17.10
CA ALA A 673 -7.30 -24.80 15.95
C ALA A 673 -8.11 -24.71 14.65
N ALA A 674 -9.08 -25.62 14.44
CA ALA A 674 -10.00 -25.54 13.30
C ALA A 674 -10.92 -24.31 13.34
N HIS A 675 -11.26 -23.78 14.53
CA HIS A 675 -11.96 -22.49 14.62
C HIS A 675 -11.10 -21.35 14.08
N PHE A 676 -9.83 -21.23 14.49
CA PHE A 676 -8.95 -20.18 13.98
C PHE A 676 -8.58 -20.37 12.51
N ALA A 677 -8.43 -21.61 12.04
CA ALA A 677 -8.30 -21.91 10.61
C ALA A 677 -9.53 -21.42 9.82
N TYR A 678 -10.74 -21.68 10.31
CA TYR A 678 -11.98 -21.14 9.74
C TYR A 678 -12.02 -19.60 9.73
N GLN A 679 -11.54 -18.94 10.80
CA GLN A 679 -11.47 -17.47 10.83
C GLN A 679 -10.48 -16.93 9.79
N LEU A 680 -9.26 -17.49 9.71
CA LEU A 680 -8.28 -17.11 8.69
C LEU A 680 -8.80 -17.35 7.26
N GLN A 681 -9.56 -18.42 7.03
CA GLN A 681 -10.23 -18.60 5.74
C GLN A 681 -11.26 -17.50 5.51
N LYS A 682 -12.09 -17.16 6.50
CA LYS A 682 -13.08 -16.08 6.41
C LYS A 682 -12.42 -14.73 6.10
N THR A 683 -11.26 -14.42 6.69
CA THR A 683 -10.60 -13.11 6.48
C THR A 683 -10.11 -12.91 5.06
N MET A 684 -9.69 -13.98 4.39
CA MET A 684 -9.11 -13.95 3.04
C MET A 684 -10.07 -14.58 2.01
N LYS A 685 -11.39 -14.53 2.26
CA LYS A 685 -12.41 -15.11 1.36
C LYS A 685 -13.26 -14.03 0.69
N GLY A 686 -13.02 -13.85 -0.60
CA GLY A 686 -13.81 -12.97 -1.46
C GLY A 686 -12.91 -11.99 -2.18
N MET A 687 -13.38 -10.76 -2.36
CA MET A 687 -12.57 -9.67 -2.89
C MET A 687 -12.11 -8.78 -1.73
N GLY A 688 -10.82 -8.83 -1.40
CA GLY A 688 -10.20 -8.08 -0.31
C GLY A 688 -10.18 -8.83 1.03
N THR A 689 -9.33 -8.34 1.93
CA THR A 689 -8.95 -9.01 3.18
C THR A 689 -9.53 -8.30 4.41
N ASP A 690 -9.99 -9.07 5.41
CA ASP A 690 -10.19 -8.58 6.78
C ASP A 690 -8.83 -8.61 7.53
N ASP A 691 -8.01 -7.61 7.23
CA ASP A 691 -6.66 -7.46 7.76
C ASP A 691 -6.62 -7.30 9.29
N ASP A 692 -7.62 -6.64 9.86
CA ASP A 692 -7.71 -6.42 11.32
C ASP A 692 -7.96 -7.75 12.08
N THR A 693 -8.66 -8.69 11.48
CA THR A 693 -8.78 -10.06 11.99
C THR A 693 -7.58 -10.93 11.64
N LEU A 694 -7.00 -10.81 10.43
CA LEU A 694 -5.80 -11.56 10.03
C LEU A 694 -4.63 -11.25 10.97
N VAL A 695 -4.32 -9.97 11.20
CA VAL A 695 -3.31 -9.52 12.17
C VAL A 695 -3.62 -10.06 13.57
N ARG A 696 -4.86 -9.90 14.06
CA ARG A 696 -5.24 -10.30 15.42
C ARG A 696 -5.10 -11.80 15.65
N VAL A 697 -5.53 -12.64 14.71
CA VAL A 697 -5.41 -14.09 14.82
C VAL A 697 -3.94 -14.51 14.69
N VAL A 698 -3.19 -14.00 13.71
CA VAL A 698 -1.78 -14.39 13.54
C VAL A 698 -0.93 -13.96 14.74
N VAL A 699 -1.02 -12.70 15.19
CA VAL A 699 -0.27 -12.20 16.35
C VAL A 699 -0.63 -12.97 17.62
N SER A 700 -1.92 -13.24 17.87
CA SER A 700 -2.34 -13.93 19.11
C SER A 700 -2.10 -15.44 19.13
N ARG A 701 -1.87 -16.09 17.97
CA ARG A 701 -1.69 -17.56 17.87
C ARG A 701 -0.30 -18.03 17.41
N CYS A 702 0.55 -17.16 16.84
CA CYS A 702 1.88 -17.51 16.32
C CYS A 702 2.83 -18.18 17.35
N GLU A 703 2.67 -17.86 18.64
CA GLU A 703 3.46 -18.44 19.75
C GLU A 703 2.71 -19.55 20.52
N ILE A 704 1.54 -20.01 20.03
CA ILE A 704 0.67 -20.98 20.72
C ILE A 704 0.46 -22.26 19.91
N ASP A 705 -0.34 -22.20 18.84
CA ASP A 705 -0.90 -23.36 18.12
C ASP A 705 -0.97 -23.14 16.60
N MET A 706 -0.19 -22.19 16.07
CA MET A 706 -0.17 -21.87 14.64
C MET A 706 0.19 -23.09 13.77
N VAL A 707 0.99 -24.05 14.26
CA VAL A 707 1.26 -25.30 13.55
C VAL A 707 -0.02 -26.09 13.31
N GLN A 708 -0.84 -26.29 14.36
CA GLN A 708 -2.12 -27.02 14.25
C GLN A 708 -3.17 -26.23 13.45
N ILE A 709 -3.16 -24.90 13.55
CA ILE A 709 -4.03 -24.03 12.74
C ILE A 709 -3.73 -24.22 11.24
N LYS A 710 -2.45 -24.28 10.85
CA LYS A 710 -2.04 -24.53 9.45
C LYS A 710 -2.49 -25.90 8.95
N GLU A 711 -2.34 -26.94 9.76
CA GLU A 711 -2.82 -28.29 9.41
C GLU A 711 -4.35 -28.32 9.19
N GLU A 712 -5.13 -27.75 10.11
CA GLU A 712 -6.59 -27.69 9.98
C GLU A 712 -7.03 -26.79 8.82
N PHE A 713 -6.30 -25.71 8.55
CA PHE A 713 -6.52 -24.86 7.38
C PHE A 713 -6.34 -25.66 6.08
N GLN A 714 -5.22 -26.38 5.94
CA GLN A 714 -4.96 -27.18 4.74
C GLN A 714 -5.98 -28.32 4.57
N LYS A 715 -6.40 -28.98 5.66
CA LYS A 715 -7.48 -29.99 5.64
C LYS A 715 -8.81 -29.40 5.17
N MET A 716 -9.09 -28.13 5.48
CA MET A 716 -10.35 -27.44 5.16
C MET A 716 -10.37 -26.81 3.76
N THR A 717 -9.26 -26.23 3.29
CA THR A 717 -9.19 -25.49 2.02
C THR A 717 -8.56 -26.27 0.88
N GLY A 718 -7.67 -27.22 1.18
CA GLY A 718 -6.80 -27.89 0.20
C GLY A 718 -5.54 -27.10 -0.18
N GLN A 719 -5.33 -25.90 0.38
CA GLN A 719 -4.16 -25.04 0.16
C GLN A 719 -3.44 -24.78 1.49
N THR A 720 -2.15 -24.46 1.45
CA THR A 720 -1.42 -24.04 2.65
C THR A 720 -1.85 -22.62 3.07
N LEU A 721 -1.78 -22.34 4.37
CA LEU A 721 -2.07 -21.00 4.89
C LEU A 721 -1.07 -19.97 4.34
N GLU A 722 0.18 -20.38 4.13
CA GLU A 722 1.24 -19.58 3.53
C GLU A 722 0.90 -19.12 2.11
N GLN A 723 0.42 -20.02 1.24
CA GLN A 723 0.01 -19.65 -0.12
C GLN A 723 -1.19 -18.69 -0.06
N TYR A 724 -2.20 -19.01 0.75
CA TYR A 724 -3.39 -18.18 0.90
C TYR A 724 -3.08 -16.74 1.37
N ILE A 725 -2.10 -16.58 2.27
CA ILE A 725 -1.60 -15.26 2.70
C ILE A 725 -0.72 -14.61 1.62
N ALA A 726 0.08 -15.38 0.91
CA ALA A 726 0.98 -14.87 -0.13
C ALA A 726 0.22 -14.23 -1.31
N ASP A 727 -0.96 -14.78 -1.61
CA ASP A 727 -1.86 -14.39 -2.70
C ASP A 727 -2.72 -13.16 -2.34
N ASP A 728 -3.23 -13.06 -1.10
CA ASP A 728 -4.23 -12.05 -0.71
C ASP A 728 -3.62 -10.73 -0.16
N ILE A 729 -2.43 -10.77 0.47
CA ILE A 729 -1.76 -9.57 1.01
C ILE A 729 -0.36 -9.32 0.41
N SER A 730 0.16 -8.09 0.46
CA SER A 730 1.47 -7.77 -0.15
C SER A 730 2.33 -6.76 0.64
N GLY A 731 3.61 -6.63 0.26
CA GLY A 731 4.57 -5.72 0.89
C GLY A 731 5.09 -6.23 2.24
N ASP A 732 5.61 -5.33 3.06
CA ASP A 732 6.24 -5.66 4.35
C ASP A 732 5.24 -6.24 5.35
N TYR A 733 3.97 -5.84 5.22
CA TYR A 733 2.84 -6.48 5.89
C TYR A 733 2.73 -7.98 5.56
N ARG A 734 2.81 -8.37 4.29
CA ARG A 734 2.90 -9.80 3.91
C ARG A 734 4.14 -10.46 4.50
N ASN A 735 5.29 -9.78 4.43
CA ASN A 735 6.55 -10.34 4.91
C ASN A 735 6.52 -10.67 6.41
N VAL A 736 5.99 -9.78 7.25
CA VAL A 736 5.86 -10.04 8.70
C VAL A 736 4.82 -11.11 9.00
N ILE A 737 3.65 -11.10 8.34
CA ILE A 737 2.61 -12.12 8.56
C ILE A 737 3.10 -13.51 8.10
N LEU A 738 3.74 -13.62 6.94
CA LEU A 738 4.37 -14.87 6.50
C LEU A 738 5.49 -15.32 7.43
N ALA A 739 6.34 -14.41 7.92
CA ALA A 739 7.39 -14.79 8.89
C ALA A 739 6.79 -15.37 10.19
N LEU A 740 5.69 -14.81 10.69
CA LEU A 740 4.97 -15.33 11.86
C LEU A 740 4.30 -16.69 11.59
N VAL A 741 3.79 -16.94 10.38
CA VAL A 741 3.10 -18.20 10.01
C VAL A 741 4.09 -19.31 9.58
N VAL A 742 5.22 -18.97 8.97
CA VAL A 742 6.27 -19.92 8.60
C VAL A 742 7.11 -20.29 9.83
N GLY A 743 7.56 -19.29 10.59
CA GLY A 743 8.51 -19.47 11.69
C GLY A 743 9.93 -19.79 11.21
N GLY A 744 10.70 -20.49 12.05
CA GLY A 744 12.10 -20.84 11.77
C GLY A 744 13.12 -19.78 12.24
N PRO A 745 14.39 -19.87 11.83
CA PRO A 745 15.40 -18.85 12.11
C PRO A 745 15.21 -17.62 11.20
N PRO A 746 15.62 -16.41 11.64
CA PRO A 746 15.63 -15.23 10.77
C PRO A 746 16.57 -15.46 9.58
N PRO A 747 16.22 -14.96 8.38
CA PRO A 747 17.07 -15.10 7.20
C PRO A 747 18.42 -14.37 7.37
N ASN A 748 19.50 -15.01 6.94
CA ASN A 748 20.85 -14.41 6.89
C ASN A 748 20.91 -13.34 5.78
N ASN A 749 20.38 -12.15 6.06
CA ASN A 749 20.36 -11.04 5.13
C ASN A 749 21.29 -9.92 5.61
N ALA A 750 22.54 -9.91 5.14
CA ALA A 750 23.21 -8.64 4.91
C ALA A 750 22.47 -7.96 3.74
N SER A 751 21.75 -6.87 4.00
CA SER A 751 20.99 -6.22 2.93
C SER A 751 21.94 -5.64 1.88
N LYS A 752 21.69 -5.96 0.61
CA LYS A 752 22.45 -5.42 -0.54
C LYS A 752 21.99 -4.02 -0.97
N SER A 753 20.96 -3.47 -0.32
CA SER A 753 20.37 -2.16 -0.65
C SER A 753 19.72 -1.48 0.56
N GLY A 754 19.48 -0.18 0.47
CA GLY A 754 18.74 0.59 1.47
C GLY A 754 19.55 0.84 2.74
N LYS A 755 18.88 1.09 3.87
CA LYS A 755 19.52 1.42 5.15
C LYS A 755 20.49 0.34 5.62
N GLY A 756 20.10 -0.93 5.62
CA GLY A 756 20.97 -2.03 6.02
C GLY A 756 22.26 -2.14 5.22
N PHE A 757 22.26 -1.77 3.92
CA PHE A 757 23.49 -1.64 3.14
C PHE A 757 24.34 -0.46 3.62
N VAL A 758 23.74 0.71 3.86
CA VAL A 758 24.45 1.90 4.37
C VAL A 758 25.09 1.63 5.73
N GLU A 759 24.39 0.97 6.66
CA GLU A 759 24.94 0.61 7.98
C GLU A 759 26.02 -0.47 7.87
N ALA A 760 25.81 -1.53 7.07
CA ALA A 760 26.81 -2.56 6.85
C ALA A 760 28.11 -2.01 6.25
N VAL A 761 28.03 -1.05 5.32
CA VAL A 761 29.20 -0.42 4.70
C VAL A 761 29.93 0.51 5.68
N LYS A 762 29.23 1.18 6.60
CA LYS A 762 29.84 2.07 7.59
C LYS A 762 30.62 1.34 8.69
N ASN A 763 30.25 0.10 8.97
CA ASN A 763 30.86 -0.71 10.01
C ASN A 763 32.06 -1.54 9.52
N LYS A 764 32.43 -1.45 8.24
CA LYS A 764 33.54 -2.18 7.63
C LYS A 764 34.72 -1.27 7.29
N THR A 765 35.92 -1.84 7.38
CA THR A 765 37.18 -1.25 6.90
C THR A 765 37.20 -1.14 5.36
N GLU A 766 38.14 -0.36 4.81
CA GLU A 766 38.28 -0.28 3.35
C GLU A 766 38.76 -1.61 2.76
N GLU A 767 39.58 -2.35 3.50
CA GLU A 767 40.09 -3.67 3.15
C GLU A 767 38.97 -4.73 3.06
N GLU A 768 38.04 -4.76 4.04
CA GLU A 768 36.87 -5.64 4.01
C GLU A 768 35.93 -5.28 2.85
N LEU A 769 35.71 -3.99 2.61
CA LEU A 769 34.87 -3.51 1.51
C LEU A 769 35.48 -3.78 0.13
N ASP A 770 36.80 -3.69 0.02
CA ASP A 770 37.56 -4.06 -1.18
C ASP A 770 37.41 -5.54 -1.49
N GLU A 771 37.50 -6.40 -0.47
CA GLU A 771 37.36 -7.85 -0.64
C GLU A 771 35.92 -8.23 -1.04
N GLU A 772 34.90 -7.57 -0.48
CA GLU A 772 33.52 -7.75 -0.94
C GLU A 772 33.34 -7.36 -2.42
N VAL A 773 33.97 -6.28 -2.88
CA VAL A 773 33.93 -5.90 -4.31
C VAL A 773 34.62 -6.95 -5.19
N ARG A 774 35.74 -7.55 -4.74
CA ARG A 774 36.41 -8.64 -5.47
C ARG A 774 35.50 -9.86 -5.56
N MET A 775 34.99 -10.35 -4.44
CA MET A 775 34.09 -11.52 -4.38
C MET A 775 32.82 -11.32 -5.21
N GLU A 776 32.19 -10.14 -5.17
CA GLU A 776 31.02 -9.85 -6.02
C GLU A 776 31.35 -9.72 -7.52
N SER A 777 32.62 -9.57 -7.88
CA SER A 777 33.12 -9.42 -9.27
C SER A 777 33.72 -10.69 -9.85
N GLU A 778 33.75 -11.79 -9.08
CA GLU A 778 34.04 -13.13 -9.60
C GLU A 778 32.98 -13.58 -10.63
N ASP A 779 33.36 -14.52 -11.49
CA ASP A 779 32.41 -15.12 -12.44
C ASP A 779 31.47 -16.07 -11.68
N VAL A 780 30.25 -15.60 -11.42
CA VAL A 780 29.17 -16.48 -10.95
C VAL A 780 28.93 -17.53 -12.02
N LYS A 781 29.03 -18.81 -11.66
CA LYS A 781 28.66 -19.93 -12.53
C LYS A 781 27.17 -19.79 -12.90
N GLU A 782 26.89 -19.37 -14.13
CA GLU A 782 25.55 -19.41 -14.71
C GLU A 782 25.14 -20.89 -14.88
N ASP A 783 23.93 -21.28 -14.43
CA ASP A 783 23.41 -22.65 -14.56
C ASP A 783 22.03 -22.59 -15.26
N PRO A 784 21.95 -23.03 -16.53
CA PRO A 784 20.72 -22.94 -17.29
C PRO A 784 19.74 -24.04 -16.89
N THR A 785 18.44 -23.75 -16.95
CA THR A 785 17.40 -24.76 -16.75
C THR A 785 17.15 -25.59 -18.00
N VAL A 786 17.35 -25.00 -19.20
CA VAL A 786 17.30 -25.70 -20.49
C VAL A 786 18.72 -26.05 -20.93
N LYS A 787 18.97 -27.33 -21.22
CA LYS A 787 20.28 -27.85 -21.64
C LYS A 787 20.14 -28.59 -22.99
N PRO A 788 21.22 -28.72 -23.79
CA PRO A 788 21.17 -29.46 -25.05
C PRO A 788 20.72 -30.92 -24.82
N ALA A 789 19.75 -31.40 -25.59
CA ALA A 789 19.32 -32.79 -25.53
C ALA A 789 20.41 -33.71 -26.12
N GLU A 790 20.75 -34.80 -25.41
CA GLU A 790 21.85 -35.69 -25.80
C GLU A 790 21.60 -36.44 -27.12
N ASN A 791 20.38 -36.97 -27.30
CA ASN A 791 19.99 -37.75 -28.47
C ASN A 791 19.25 -36.91 -29.52
N PHE A 792 19.76 -35.70 -29.80
CA PHE A 792 19.11 -34.75 -30.70
C PHE A 792 19.11 -35.21 -32.17
N ASN A 793 17.94 -35.12 -32.81
CA ASN A 793 17.79 -35.32 -34.26
C ASN A 793 16.82 -34.26 -34.82
N ALA A 794 17.36 -33.31 -35.58
CA ALA A 794 16.61 -32.20 -36.14
C ALA A 794 15.53 -32.61 -37.16
N GLU A 795 15.72 -33.72 -37.89
CA GLU A 795 14.75 -34.24 -38.86
C GLU A 795 13.54 -34.83 -38.14
N SER A 796 13.78 -35.67 -37.12
CA SER A 796 12.74 -36.27 -36.27
C SER A 796 11.93 -35.20 -35.52
N ASP A 797 12.60 -34.20 -34.94
CA ASP A 797 11.92 -33.09 -34.26
C ASP A 797 11.12 -32.22 -35.25
N ALA A 798 11.65 -31.97 -36.46
CA ALA A 798 10.93 -31.25 -37.51
C ALA A 798 9.70 -32.01 -38.02
N GLU A 799 9.78 -33.34 -38.19
CA GLU A 799 8.64 -34.20 -38.54
C GLU A 799 7.57 -34.22 -37.44
N ALA A 800 7.99 -34.32 -36.18
CA ALA A 800 7.08 -34.30 -35.03
C ALA A 800 6.34 -32.95 -34.92
N LEU A 801 7.05 -31.82 -35.02
CA LEU A 801 6.42 -30.49 -35.08
C LEU A 801 5.51 -30.34 -36.30
N ARG A 802 5.93 -30.84 -37.47
CA ARG A 802 5.10 -30.79 -38.69
C ARG A 802 3.81 -31.56 -38.51
N LYS A 803 3.85 -32.71 -37.84
CA LYS A 803 2.69 -33.56 -37.51
C LYS A 803 1.79 -32.91 -36.47
N ALA A 804 2.35 -32.33 -35.41
CA ALA A 804 1.62 -31.60 -34.37
C ALA A 804 0.80 -30.42 -34.94
N MET A 805 1.31 -29.79 -36.00
CA MET A 805 0.67 -28.70 -36.74
C MET A 805 -0.01 -29.18 -38.06
N LYS A 806 -0.52 -30.42 -38.12
CA LYS A 806 -1.17 -30.96 -39.33
C LYS A 806 -2.53 -31.55 -39.05
N GLY A 807 -3.56 -30.74 -39.23
CA GLY A 807 -4.94 -31.22 -39.28
C GLY A 807 -5.94 -30.13 -38.94
N PHE A 808 -6.98 -30.53 -38.23
CA PHE A 808 -7.86 -29.62 -37.51
C PHE A 808 -7.51 -29.71 -36.03
N GLY A 809 -7.05 -28.59 -35.46
CA GLY A 809 -6.44 -28.56 -34.12
C GLY A 809 -4.93 -28.79 -34.15
N THR A 810 -4.30 -28.47 -33.02
CA THR A 810 -2.86 -28.51 -32.77
C THR A 810 -2.56 -29.54 -31.68
N ASP A 811 -1.35 -30.10 -31.67
CA ASP A 811 -0.83 -30.88 -30.53
C ASP A 811 0.18 -30.01 -29.76
N GLU A 812 -0.32 -29.15 -28.87
CA GLU A 812 0.49 -28.24 -28.07
C GLU A 812 1.50 -29.00 -27.19
N GLN A 813 1.15 -30.17 -26.68
CA GLN A 813 2.04 -30.97 -25.83
C GLN A 813 3.27 -31.45 -26.63
N ALA A 814 3.10 -31.93 -27.86
CA ALA A 814 4.23 -32.29 -28.72
C ALA A 814 5.12 -31.08 -29.07
N ILE A 815 4.55 -29.88 -29.19
CA ILE A 815 5.32 -28.63 -29.38
C ILE A 815 6.11 -28.29 -28.10
N ILE A 816 5.52 -28.47 -26.92
CA ILE A 816 6.17 -28.23 -25.62
C ILE A 816 7.30 -29.22 -25.36
N ASP A 817 7.06 -30.52 -25.58
CA ASP A 817 8.02 -31.60 -25.36
C ASP A 817 9.28 -31.47 -26.25
N ILE A 818 9.18 -30.73 -27.35
CA ILE A 818 10.30 -30.37 -28.22
C ILE A 818 10.87 -29.00 -27.82
N LEU A 819 10.11 -27.91 -27.94
CA LEU A 819 10.67 -26.57 -27.77
C LEU A 819 11.12 -26.25 -26.34
N GLY A 820 10.48 -26.83 -25.32
CA GLY A 820 10.86 -26.71 -23.91
C GLY A 820 12.11 -27.51 -23.52
N TYR A 821 12.49 -28.53 -24.30
CA TYR A 821 13.55 -29.48 -23.97
C TYR A 821 14.61 -29.63 -25.09
N ARG A 822 14.85 -28.56 -25.84
CA ARG A 822 15.99 -28.41 -26.77
C ARG A 822 16.67 -27.09 -26.49
N SER A 823 17.99 -27.02 -26.62
CA SER A 823 18.70 -25.73 -26.56
C SER A 823 18.40 -24.86 -27.77
N ASN A 824 18.69 -23.56 -27.70
CA ASN A 824 18.47 -22.61 -28.79
C ASN A 824 19.19 -23.02 -30.07
N ALA A 825 20.44 -23.50 -29.95
CA ALA A 825 21.19 -24.03 -31.09
C ALA A 825 20.46 -25.20 -31.77
N GLN A 826 19.93 -26.14 -30.98
CA GLN A 826 19.13 -27.26 -31.48
C GLN A 826 17.81 -26.78 -32.11
N ARG A 827 17.12 -25.80 -31.49
CA ARG A 827 15.91 -25.18 -32.07
C ARG A 827 16.19 -24.49 -33.40
N LEU A 828 17.33 -23.83 -33.57
CA LEU A 828 17.74 -23.21 -34.84
C LEU A 828 18.03 -24.27 -35.92
N ASP A 829 18.65 -25.39 -35.56
CA ASP A 829 18.82 -26.54 -36.46
C ASP A 829 17.46 -27.15 -36.86
N ILE A 830 16.49 -27.24 -35.94
CA ILE A 830 15.12 -27.66 -36.25
C ILE A 830 14.45 -26.66 -37.22
N VAL A 831 14.53 -25.35 -36.96
CA VAL A 831 13.95 -24.30 -37.85
C VAL A 831 14.51 -24.43 -39.27
N LYS A 832 15.83 -24.60 -39.40
CA LYS A 832 16.52 -24.79 -40.69
C LYS A 832 16.12 -26.11 -41.37
N THR A 833 16.03 -27.19 -40.61
CA THR A 833 15.69 -28.53 -41.12
C THR A 833 14.24 -28.59 -41.58
N TYR A 834 13.31 -28.05 -40.80
CA TYR A 834 11.89 -27.88 -41.17
C TYR A 834 11.73 -27.12 -42.49
N LYS A 835 12.53 -26.05 -42.69
CA LYS A 835 12.53 -25.29 -43.95
C LYS A 835 13.03 -26.11 -45.14
N THR A 836 14.07 -26.92 -44.96
CA THR A 836 14.61 -27.81 -45.99
C THR A 836 13.64 -28.95 -46.33
N MET A 837 13.06 -29.62 -45.33
CA MET A 837 12.20 -30.80 -45.52
C MET A 837 10.82 -30.45 -46.10
N PHE A 838 10.22 -29.34 -45.67
CA PHE A 838 8.82 -29.01 -46.00
C PHE A 838 8.66 -27.76 -46.86
N GLY A 839 9.75 -27.03 -47.16
CA GLY A 839 9.69 -25.73 -47.85
C GLY A 839 9.04 -24.61 -47.02
N LYS A 840 8.63 -24.91 -45.78
CA LYS A 840 7.83 -24.05 -44.91
C LYS A 840 8.64 -23.34 -43.83
N ASP A 841 8.10 -22.23 -43.33
CA ASP A 841 8.72 -21.45 -42.26
C ASP A 841 8.14 -21.90 -40.91
N LEU A 842 8.96 -22.48 -40.04
CA LEU A 842 8.52 -23.05 -38.76
C LEU A 842 7.90 -21.99 -37.84
N ILE A 843 8.48 -20.78 -37.81
CA ILE A 843 7.99 -19.70 -36.95
C ILE A 843 6.61 -19.25 -37.44
N LYS A 844 6.41 -19.13 -38.75
CA LYS A 844 5.10 -18.76 -39.31
C LYS A 844 4.03 -19.83 -39.15
N ASP A 845 4.39 -21.11 -39.29
CA ASP A 845 3.46 -22.21 -39.00
C ASP A 845 3.05 -22.16 -37.50
N LEU A 846 4.01 -22.06 -36.57
CA LEU A 846 3.73 -21.90 -35.12
C LEU A 846 2.88 -20.66 -34.81
N GLU A 847 3.16 -19.51 -35.45
CA GLU A 847 2.36 -18.30 -35.30
C GLU A 847 0.93 -18.42 -35.87
N GLY A 848 0.68 -19.34 -36.79
CA GLY A 848 -0.63 -19.61 -37.37
C GLY A 848 -1.48 -20.57 -36.54
N GLU A 849 -0.85 -21.59 -35.95
CA GLU A 849 -1.52 -22.65 -35.18
C GLU A 849 -1.69 -22.31 -33.69
N LEU A 850 -0.90 -21.38 -33.13
CA LEU A 850 -0.89 -21.02 -31.71
C LEU A 850 -1.46 -19.62 -31.44
N SER A 851 -1.84 -19.34 -30.19
CA SER A 851 -2.32 -18.02 -29.74
C SER A 851 -1.80 -17.64 -28.34
N GLY A 852 -2.09 -16.41 -27.91
CA GLY A 852 -1.72 -15.88 -26.58
C GLY A 852 -0.21 -15.91 -26.26
N GLY A 853 0.12 -15.97 -24.97
CA GLY A 853 1.50 -16.08 -24.49
C GLY A 853 2.27 -17.29 -25.03
N LEU A 854 1.59 -18.43 -25.25
CA LEU A 854 2.21 -19.63 -25.85
C LEU A 854 2.79 -19.34 -27.24
N LYS A 855 2.06 -18.62 -28.09
CA LYS A 855 2.57 -18.18 -29.40
C LYS A 855 3.80 -17.27 -29.27
N VAL A 856 3.77 -16.30 -28.35
CA VAL A 856 4.89 -15.37 -28.13
C VAL A 856 6.14 -16.13 -27.66
N LEU A 857 5.95 -17.08 -26.75
CA LEU A 857 6.99 -17.93 -26.18
C LEU A 857 7.62 -18.85 -27.24
N CYS A 858 6.81 -19.65 -27.96
CA CYS A 858 7.30 -20.53 -29.02
C CYS A 858 8.02 -19.77 -30.13
N ARG A 859 7.54 -18.58 -30.51
CA ARG A 859 8.19 -17.68 -31.47
C ARG A 859 9.58 -17.27 -30.98
N GLY A 860 9.69 -16.80 -29.73
CA GLY A 860 10.95 -16.35 -29.15
C GLY A 860 11.99 -17.48 -29.02
N LEU A 861 11.55 -18.67 -28.60
CA LEU A 861 12.42 -19.85 -28.48
C LEU A 861 13.07 -20.26 -29.81
N CYS A 862 12.42 -20.01 -30.95
CA CYS A 862 12.88 -20.38 -32.29
C CYS A 862 13.81 -19.34 -32.95
N MET A 863 14.27 -18.32 -32.22
CA MET A 863 15.13 -17.24 -32.70
C MET A 863 16.46 -17.23 -31.95
N SER A 864 17.56 -16.82 -32.61
CA SER A 864 18.82 -16.61 -31.89
C SER A 864 18.68 -15.44 -30.90
N PRO A 865 19.47 -15.38 -29.80
CA PRO A 865 19.32 -14.35 -28.77
C PRO A 865 19.40 -12.93 -29.33
N GLU A 866 20.33 -12.67 -30.24
CA GLU A 866 20.49 -11.36 -30.89
C GLU A 866 19.37 -11.03 -31.90
N HIS A 867 18.71 -12.03 -32.49
CA HIS A 867 17.52 -11.83 -33.31
C HIS A 867 16.30 -11.50 -32.42
N PHE A 868 16.14 -12.21 -31.31
CA PHE A 868 15.05 -11.99 -30.36
C PHE A 868 15.15 -10.59 -29.74
N ASP A 869 16.32 -10.18 -29.25
CA ASP A 869 16.57 -8.84 -28.72
C ASP A 869 16.32 -7.75 -29.77
N ALA A 870 16.86 -7.89 -30.98
CA ALA A 870 16.64 -6.94 -32.07
C ALA A 870 15.13 -6.79 -32.43
N MET A 871 14.38 -7.89 -32.37
CA MET A 871 12.95 -7.89 -32.66
C MET A 871 12.10 -7.34 -31.51
N CYS A 872 12.46 -7.59 -30.25
CA CYS A 872 11.86 -6.92 -29.09
C CYS A 872 12.06 -5.40 -29.17
N LEU A 873 13.28 -4.95 -29.46
CA LEU A 873 13.59 -3.53 -29.64
C LEU A 873 12.83 -2.91 -30.82
N ASN A 874 12.72 -3.62 -31.95
CA ASN A 874 11.92 -3.11 -33.07
C ASN A 874 10.43 -3.04 -32.73
N LYS A 875 9.87 -4.03 -32.02
CA LYS A 875 8.48 -3.99 -31.53
C LYS A 875 8.25 -2.80 -30.58
N ALA A 876 9.23 -2.47 -29.73
CA ALA A 876 9.15 -1.38 -28.77
C ALA A 876 9.18 0.02 -29.39
N ILE A 877 9.83 0.18 -30.55
CA ILE A 877 10.00 1.47 -31.26
C ILE A 877 8.95 1.64 -32.38
N LYS A 878 8.45 0.53 -32.93
CA LYS A 878 7.59 0.56 -34.13
C LYS A 878 6.12 0.77 -33.77
N GLY A 879 5.70 2.03 -33.72
CA GLY A 879 4.27 2.33 -33.60
C GLY A 879 3.96 3.81 -33.45
N LEU A 880 2.89 4.09 -32.70
CA LEU A 880 2.63 5.39 -32.10
C LEU A 880 2.94 5.25 -30.61
N GLY A 881 3.99 5.94 -30.16
CA GLY A 881 4.54 5.78 -28.82
C GLY A 881 5.57 4.64 -28.73
N THR A 882 6.31 4.65 -27.63
CA THR A 882 7.41 3.74 -27.33
C THR A 882 6.99 2.74 -26.25
N ASP A 883 7.64 1.58 -26.18
CA ASP A 883 7.66 0.71 -25.00
C ASP A 883 9.00 0.89 -24.27
N GLU A 884 9.07 1.90 -23.41
CA GLU A 884 10.28 2.24 -22.66
C GLU A 884 10.70 1.12 -21.71
N GLN A 885 9.75 0.29 -21.24
CA GLN A 885 10.03 -0.87 -20.40
C GLN A 885 10.86 -1.91 -21.14
N VAL A 886 10.52 -2.23 -22.40
CA VAL A 886 11.33 -3.12 -23.25
C VAL A 886 12.69 -2.52 -23.55
N LEU A 887 12.77 -1.22 -23.85
CA LEU A 887 14.05 -0.54 -24.09
C LEU A 887 14.96 -0.62 -22.86
N VAL A 888 14.44 -0.37 -21.65
CA VAL A 888 15.18 -0.50 -20.39
C VAL A 888 15.62 -1.95 -20.14
N GLU A 889 14.69 -2.90 -20.18
CA GLU A 889 14.99 -4.29 -19.84
C GLU A 889 16.03 -4.90 -20.78
N VAL A 890 16.00 -4.55 -22.07
CA VAL A 890 17.01 -4.98 -23.03
C VAL A 890 18.31 -4.17 -22.86
N ILE A 891 18.29 -2.87 -23.17
CA ILE A 891 19.52 -2.08 -23.33
C ILE A 891 20.30 -1.93 -22.01
N CYS A 892 19.63 -1.88 -20.86
CA CYS A 892 20.30 -1.70 -19.57
C CYS A 892 20.88 -3.00 -18.95
N THR A 893 20.63 -4.17 -19.54
CA THR A 893 20.98 -5.47 -18.92
C THR A 893 21.89 -6.38 -19.77
N ARG A 894 22.09 -6.08 -21.06
CA ARG A 894 22.99 -6.84 -21.96
C ARG A 894 24.45 -6.38 -21.85
N THR A 895 25.39 -7.27 -22.14
CA THR A 895 26.84 -6.99 -22.18
C THR A 895 27.25 -6.24 -23.44
N ASN A 896 28.47 -5.69 -23.50
CA ASN A 896 28.95 -5.02 -24.72
C ASN A 896 28.90 -5.96 -25.95
N GLU A 897 29.28 -7.22 -25.79
CA GLU A 897 29.23 -8.21 -26.87
C GLU A 897 27.80 -8.47 -27.36
N GLN A 898 26.85 -8.65 -26.44
CA GLN A 898 25.44 -8.85 -26.77
C GLN A 898 24.86 -7.63 -27.51
N ILE A 899 25.16 -6.41 -27.04
CA ILE A 899 24.72 -5.16 -27.69
C ILE A 899 25.27 -5.06 -29.12
N ARG A 900 26.56 -5.34 -29.34
CA ARG A 900 27.14 -5.34 -30.70
C ARG A 900 26.44 -6.35 -31.63
N LYS A 901 26.17 -7.57 -31.15
CA LYS A 901 25.47 -8.62 -31.94
C LYS A 901 24.03 -8.25 -32.29
N PHE A 902 23.24 -7.74 -31.35
CA PHE A 902 21.86 -7.36 -31.67
C PHE A 902 21.79 -6.09 -32.53
N LYS A 903 22.73 -5.15 -32.42
CA LYS A 903 22.83 -3.99 -33.33
C LYS A 903 23.09 -4.43 -34.76
N GLU A 904 24.08 -5.30 -34.98
CA GLU A 904 24.38 -5.84 -36.31
C GLU A 904 23.16 -6.61 -36.89
N THR A 905 22.45 -7.35 -36.04
CA THR A 905 21.25 -8.11 -36.42
C THR A 905 20.07 -7.18 -36.72
N TYR A 906 19.86 -6.13 -35.93
CA TYR A 906 18.85 -5.10 -36.17
C TYR A 906 19.05 -4.44 -37.54
N LYS A 907 20.30 -4.05 -37.85
CA LYS A 907 20.66 -3.48 -39.15
C LYS A 907 20.38 -4.44 -40.31
N LYS A 908 20.71 -5.74 -40.15
CA LYS A 908 20.40 -6.78 -41.15
C LYS A 908 18.90 -7.00 -41.36
N LEU A 909 18.10 -6.95 -40.30
CA LEU A 909 16.65 -7.23 -40.34
C LEU A 909 15.82 -6.03 -40.82
N TYR A 910 16.20 -4.82 -40.45
CA TYR A 910 15.38 -3.61 -40.60
C TYR A 910 15.99 -2.54 -41.51
N GLY A 911 17.25 -2.70 -41.93
CA GLY A 911 17.93 -1.77 -42.84
C GLY A 911 18.27 -0.41 -42.24
N LYS A 912 18.31 -0.32 -40.90
CA LYS A 912 18.51 0.91 -40.12
C LYS A 912 19.51 0.70 -38.98
N GLU A 913 20.14 1.76 -38.51
CA GLU A 913 20.89 1.73 -37.25
C GLU A 913 19.92 1.79 -36.05
N LEU A 914 20.16 0.95 -35.04
CA LEU A 914 19.31 0.91 -33.84
C LEU A 914 19.42 2.22 -33.06
N GLU A 915 20.61 2.83 -32.99
CA GLU A 915 20.80 4.12 -32.32
C GLU A 915 19.98 5.23 -32.96
N GLU A 916 19.79 5.23 -34.28
CA GLU A 916 18.99 6.25 -34.97
C GLU A 916 17.50 6.08 -34.64
N ASP A 917 16.99 4.85 -34.66
CA ASP A 917 15.61 4.55 -34.30
C ASP A 917 15.32 4.85 -32.82
N VAL A 918 16.19 4.42 -31.89
CA VAL A 918 16.07 4.76 -30.46
C VAL A 918 16.21 6.27 -30.23
N ALA A 919 17.09 6.95 -30.97
CA ALA A 919 17.24 8.40 -30.88
C ALA A 919 16.07 9.18 -31.49
N GLY A 920 15.35 8.61 -32.45
CA GLY A 920 14.15 9.22 -33.04
C GLY A 920 12.94 9.12 -32.13
N ASP A 921 12.80 7.99 -31.44
CA ASP A 921 11.60 7.66 -30.65
C ASP A 921 11.70 8.14 -29.18
N THR A 922 12.92 8.18 -28.61
CA THR A 922 13.14 8.66 -27.23
C THR A 922 13.67 10.08 -27.16
N SER A 923 13.60 10.72 -25.98
CA SER A 923 14.09 12.10 -25.79
C SER A 923 14.79 12.34 -24.44
N GLY A 924 15.29 13.55 -24.25
CA GLY A 924 15.85 14.01 -22.97
C GLY A 924 17.03 13.20 -22.44
N HIS A 925 17.08 13.02 -21.12
CA HIS A 925 18.15 12.28 -20.44
C HIS A 925 18.00 10.76 -20.60
N PHE A 926 16.77 10.26 -20.83
CA PHE A 926 16.50 8.85 -21.09
C PHE A 926 17.12 8.40 -22.42
N LYS A 927 16.93 9.17 -23.49
CA LYS A 927 17.66 9.00 -24.76
C LYS A 927 19.17 8.94 -24.55
N ARG A 928 19.74 9.86 -23.77
CA ARG A 928 21.20 9.90 -23.49
C ARG A 928 21.68 8.65 -22.75
N LEU A 929 20.87 8.11 -21.83
CA LEU A 929 21.17 6.86 -21.11
C LEU A 929 21.23 5.68 -22.10
N LEU A 930 20.18 5.49 -22.90
CA LEU A 930 20.09 4.39 -23.87
C LEU A 930 21.18 4.47 -24.95
N ILE A 931 21.37 5.64 -25.57
CA ILE A 931 22.38 5.84 -26.62
C ILE A 931 23.80 5.65 -26.07
N GLY A 932 24.05 6.05 -24.81
CA GLY A 932 25.33 5.81 -24.13
C GLY A 932 25.62 4.31 -23.95
N LEU A 933 24.62 3.52 -23.54
CA LEU A 933 24.75 2.06 -23.43
C LEU A 933 24.91 1.39 -24.81
N LEU A 934 24.16 1.86 -25.82
CA LEU A 934 24.24 1.35 -27.19
C LEU A 934 25.61 1.62 -27.87
N GLN A 935 26.48 2.45 -27.32
CA GLN A 935 27.88 2.52 -27.78
C GLN A 935 28.62 1.18 -27.56
N ALA A 936 28.17 0.36 -26.60
CA ALA A 936 28.82 -0.89 -26.22
C ALA A 936 30.31 -0.71 -25.90
N ASP A 937 30.63 0.34 -25.13
CA ASP A 937 31.98 0.75 -24.74
C ASP A 937 32.08 0.97 -23.22
N ARG A 938 31.34 0.16 -22.44
CA ARG A 938 31.49 0.12 -20.99
C ARG A 938 32.80 -0.59 -20.65
N ASP A 939 33.53 -0.11 -19.64
CA ASP A 939 34.65 -0.85 -19.07
C ASP A 939 34.20 -2.21 -18.48
N GLU A 940 34.79 -3.31 -18.93
CA GLU A 940 34.49 -4.68 -18.47
C GLU A 940 35.56 -5.21 -17.48
N SER A 941 36.45 -4.34 -16.99
CA SER A 941 37.44 -4.66 -15.94
C SER A 941 36.82 -5.11 -14.62
N LYS A 942 37.40 -6.17 -14.03
CA LYS A 942 37.10 -6.63 -12.66
C LYS A 942 37.90 -5.90 -11.59
N GLU A 943 38.98 -5.24 -11.98
CA GLU A 943 39.75 -4.36 -11.11
C GLU A 943 39.02 -3.02 -10.93
N PHE A 944 39.23 -2.38 -9.79
CA PHE A 944 38.65 -1.08 -9.44
C PHE A 944 39.67 -0.22 -8.68
N ASP A 945 39.52 1.11 -8.77
CA ASP A 945 40.28 2.09 -7.99
C ASP A 945 39.37 2.69 -6.90
N ARG A 946 39.73 2.47 -5.64
CA ARG A 946 39.01 3.00 -4.46
C ARG A 946 39.09 4.53 -4.36
N ASN A 947 40.17 5.16 -4.82
CA ASN A 947 40.25 6.63 -4.91
C ASN A 947 39.34 7.15 -6.02
N LYS A 948 39.25 6.43 -7.14
CA LYS A 948 38.30 6.76 -8.21
C LYS A 948 36.85 6.57 -7.77
N ALA A 949 36.57 5.54 -6.97
CA ALA A 949 35.27 5.34 -6.35
C ALA A 949 34.86 6.51 -5.45
N LYS A 950 35.78 7.00 -4.60
CA LYS A 950 35.57 8.20 -3.77
C LYS A 950 35.28 9.45 -4.61
N GLN A 951 36.01 9.67 -5.71
CA GLN A 951 35.77 10.79 -6.63
C GLN A 951 34.42 10.70 -7.34
N ASP A 952 34.07 9.52 -7.88
CA ASP A 952 32.81 9.33 -8.60
C ASP A 952 31.61 9.39 -7.64
N ALA A 953 31.74 8.88 -6.41
CA ALA A 953 30.74 9.02 -5.35
C ALA A 953 30.52 10.49 -4.96
N GLN A 954 31.60 11.26 -4.79
CA GLN A 954 31.52 12.71 -4.56
C GLN A 954 30.81 13.43 -5.70
N ALA A 955 31.13 13.09 -6.96
CA ALA A 955 30.51 13.69 -8.13
C ALA A 955 29.01 13.36 -8.26
N ILE A 956 28.58 12.15 -7.89
CA ILE A 956 27.16 11.78 -7.81
C ILE A 956 26.47 12.57 -6.68
N PHE A 957 27.10 12.69 -5.51
CA PHE A 957 26.53 13.43 -4.37
C PHE A 957 26.36 14.92 -4.65
N GLU A 958 27.34 15.53 -5.33
CA GLU A 958 27.28 16.92 -5.82
C GLU A 958 26.28 17.12 -6.97
N ALA A 959 26.00 16.08 -7.75
CA ALA A 959 25.02 16.10 -8.82
C ALA A 959 23.57 15.91 -8.33
N GLY A 960 23.33 15.43 -7.11
CA GLY A 960 21.99 15.27 -6.53
C GLY A 960 21.84 16.03 -5.22
N GLU A 961 21.84 15.29 -4.11
CA GLU A 961 21.54 15.71 -2.71
C GLU A 961 22.10 17.08 -2.25
N LYS A 962 23.21 17.55 -2.83
CA LYS A 962 23.86 18.83 -2.47
C LYS A 962 23.23 20.08 -3.12
N LYS A 963 22.24 19.95 -4.01
CA LYS A 963 21.64 21.08 -4.73
C LYS A 963 20.14 20.89 -4.97
N LEU A 964 19.45 21.99 -5.31
CA LEU A 964 18.06 21.94 -5.76
C LEU A 964 17.99 21.50 -7.22
N GLY A 965 17.51 20.28 -7.45
CA GLY A 965 17.40 19.66 -8.76
C GLY A 965 18.69 18.98 -9.23
N THR A 966 18.54 17.85 -9.93
CA THR A 966 19.61 16.89 -10.21
C THR A 966 20.44 17.26 -11.46
N ASP A 967 21.66 16.74 -11.59
CA ASP A 967 22.43 16.70 -12.85
C ASP A 967 22.45 15.24 -13.31
N GLU A 968 21.39 14.85 -14.00
CA GLU A 968 21.20 13.49 -14.48
C GLU A 968 22.24 13.12 -15.55
N SER A 969 22.90 14.11 -16.16
CA SER A 969 24.01 13.87 -17.09
C SER A 969 25.23 13.31 -16.36
N ARG A 970 25.51 13.77 -15.13
CA ARG A 970 26.60 13.21 -14.29
C ARG A 970 26.31 11.77 -13.91
N PHE A 971 25.09 11.47 -13.48
CA PHE A 971 24.64 10.11 -13.18
C PHE A 971 24.75 9.20 -14.42
N ASN A 972 24.23 9.64 -15.57
CA ASN A 972 24.36 8.92 -16.84
C ASN A 972 25.83 8.58 -17.16
N VAL A 973 26.74 9.55 -17.16
CA VAL A 973 28.14 9.35 -17.53
C VAL A 973 28.81 8.29 -16.63
N ILE A 974 28.58 8.34 -15.32
CA ILE A 974 29.21 7.40 -14.37
C ILE A 974 28.56 6.01 -14.48
N LEU A 975 27.22 5.91 -14.44
CA LEU A 975 26.51 4.64 -14.49
C LEU A 975 26.64 3.89 -15.82
N VAL A 976 26.88 4.60 -16.94
CA VAL A 976 27.04 3.99 -18.27
C VAL A 976 28.48 3.52 -18.53
N SER A 977 29.50 4.33 -18.18
CA SER A 977 30.89 4.07 -18.61
C SER A 977 31.69 3.15 -17.70
N ARG A 978 31.41 3.13 -16.39
CA ARG A 978 32.22 2.40 -15.41
C ARG A 978 31.95 0.90 -15.40
N SER A 979 32.97 0.13 -15.03
CA SER A 979 32.83 -1.30 -14.77
C SER A 979 31.96 -1.59 -13.55
N TYR A 980 31.43 -2.81 -13.49
CA TYR A 980 30.58 -3.22 -12.37
C TYR A 980 31.37 -3.26 -11.05
N ALA A 981 32.64 -3.70 -11.08
CA ALA A 981 33.53 -3.64 -9.91
C ALA A 981 33.73 -2.19 -9.42
N GLN A 982 34.04 -1.27 -10.35
CA GLN A 982 34.21 0.15 -10.02
C GLN A 982 32.92 0.79 -9.49
N LEU A 983 31.75 0.40 -10.01
CA LEU A 983 30.46 0.91 -9.53
C LEU A 983 30.08 0.37 -8.16
N ARG A 984 30.37 -0.90 -7.84
CA ARG A 984 30.18 -1.44 -6.47
C ARG A 984 30.99 -0.67 -5.44
N ALA A 985 32.27 -0.46 -5.71
CA ALA A 985 33.13 0.38 -4.86
C ALA A 985 32.57 1.82 -4.75
N THR A 986 32.10 2.39 -5.86
CA THR A 986 31.47 3.73 -5.89
C THR A 986 30.21 3.80 -5.03
N PHE A 987 29.35 2.76 -5.05
CA PHE A 987 28.14 2.70 -4.24
C PHE A 987 28.42 2.56 -2.74
N GLN A 988 29.47 1.82 -2.37
CA GLN A 988 29.95 1.77 -0.98
C GLN A 988 30.43 3.15 -0.51
N GLU A 989 31.27 3.83 -1.28
CA GLU A 989 31.75 5.18 -0.92
C GLU A 989 30.61 6.23 -0.92
N TYR A 990 29.64 6.09 -1.82
CA TYR A 990 28.43 6.91 -1.83
C TYR A 990 27.60 6.72 -0.55
N ALA A 991 27.41 5.47 -0.11
CA ALA A 991 26.68 5.18 1.13
C ALA A 991 27.36 5.79 2.37
N LYS A 992 28.70 5.78 2.44
CA LYS A 992 29.45 6.48 3.49
C LYS A 992 29.21 7.99 3.45
N LEU A 993 29.35 8.60 2.27
CA LEU A 993 29.32 10.05 2.05
C LEU A 993 27.91 10.65 2.21
N ALA A 994 26.92 10.08 1.52
CA ALA A 994 25.55 10.58 1.48
C ALA A 994 24.71 10.11 2.68
N ASN A 995 25.17 9.10 3.44
CA ASN A 995 24.36 8.39 4.45
C ASN A 995 23.03 7.86 3.87
N LYS A 996 23.05 7.43 2.60
CA LYS A 996 21.87 7.06 1.82
C LYS A 996 22.26 6.08 0.73
N ASP A 997 21.35 5.17 0.39
CA ASP A 997 21.54 4.22 -0.70
C ASP A 997 21.44 4.92 -2.06
N ILE A 998 22.24 4.49 -3.03
CA ILE A 998 22.18 5.07 -4.39
C ILE A 998 20.80 4.84 -5.06
N GLU A 999 20.11 3.73 -4.81
CA GLU A 999 18.74 3.55 -5.31
C GLU A 999 17.75 4.49 -4.64
N ASP A 1000 17.94 4.84 -3.36
CA ASP A 1000 17.04 5.74 -2.64
C ASP A 1000 17.26 7.19 -3.06
N SER A 1001 18.50 7.58 -3.34
CA SER A 1001 18.82 8.85 -3.97
C SER A 1001 18.25 8.96 -5.37
N LEU A 1002 18.38 7.92 -6.21
CA LEU A 1002 17.73 7.87 -7.52
C LEU A 1002 16.20 8.04 -7.42
N LYS A 1003 15.53 7.30 -6.51
CA LYS A 1003 14.07 7.40 -6.31
C LYS A 1003 13.59 8.76 -5.85
N SER A 1004 14.39 9.51 -5.07
CA SER A 1004 14.00 10.85 -4.59
C SER A 1004 14.32 11.97 -5.58
N GLU A 1005 15.38 11.81 -6.36
CA GLU A 1005 15.90 12.81 -7.29
C GLU A 1005 15.28 12.71 -8.70
N MET A 1006 14.90 11.51 -9.12
CA MET A 1006 14.47 11.23 -10.50
C MET A 1006 13.11 10.55 -10.56
N SER A 1007 12.50 10.56 -11.76
CA SER A 1007 11.23 9.88 -12.04
C SER A 1007 11.18 9.38 -13.49
N GLY A 1008 10.08 8.72 -13.87
CA GLY A 1008 9.86 8.19 -15.22
C GLY A 1008 10.89 7.16 -15.67
N ASP A 1009 11.10 7.08 -16.98
CA ASP A 1009 11.85 6.00 -17.63
C ASP A 1009 13.37 6.11 -17.40
N LEU A 1010 13.85 7.33 -17.18
CA LEU A 1010 15.21 7.59 -16.71
C LEU A 1010 15.48 6.89 -15.38
N LEU A 1011 14.56 7.03 -14.42
CA LEU A 1011 14.66 6.34 -13.13
C LEU A 1011 14.62 4.81 -13.33
N GLN A 1012 13.73 4.29 -14.17
CA GLN A 1012 13.66 2.84 -14.42
C GLN A 1012 14.95 2.31 -15.04
N GLY A 1013 15.52 3.02 -16.03
CA GLY A 1013 16.79 2.69 -16.66
C GLY A 1013 17.96 2.68 -15.67
N MET A 1014 18.10 3.73 -14.85
CA MET A 1014 19.16 3.78 -13.84
C MET A 1014 18.99 2.71 -12.76
N LEU A 1015 17.76 2.44 -12.30
CA LEU A 1015 17.49 1.37 -11.34
C LEU A 1015 17.76 -0.02 -11.93
N ALA A 1016 17.51 -0.26 -13.22
CA ALA A 1016 17.84 -1.51 -13.89
C ALA A 1016 19.37 -1.74 -13.91
N ILE A 1017 20.15 -0.71 -14.24
CA ILE A 1017 21.63 -0.76 -14.21
C ILE A 1017 22.13 -1.07 -12.79
N VAL A 1018 21.70 -0.28 -11.78
CA VAL A 1018 22.14 -0.44 -10.38
C VAL A 1018 21.79 -1.83 -9.84
N ARG A 1019 20.59 -2.35 -10.14
CA ARG A 1019 20.16 -3.69 -9.71
C ARG A 1019 20.92 -4.81 -10.41
N CYS A 1020 21.23 -4.68 -11.70
CA CYS A 1020 22.10 -5.63 -12.40
C CYS A 1020 23.50 -5.71 -11.79
N ILE A 1021 24.07 -4.57 -11.39
CA ILE A 1021 25.37 -4.51 -10.71
C ILE A 1021 25.33 -5.21 -9.34
N ARG A 1022 24.25 -5.04 -8.57
CA ARG A 1022 24.03 -5.69 -7.26
C ARG A 1022 23.76 -7.20 -7.35
N GLY A 1023 23.08 -7.62 -8.40
CA GLY A 1023 22.76 -9.03 -8.67
C GLY A 1023 21.80 -9.18 -9.85
N LYS A 1024 22.34 -9.61 -11.00
CA LYS A 1024 21.56 -9.80 -12.24
C LYS A 1024 20.41 -10.80 -12.07
N ALA A 1025 20.65 -11.93 -11.40
CA ALA A 1025 19.59 -12.90 -11.08
C ALA A 1025 18.51 -12.32 -10.16
N SER A 1026 18.91 -11.55 -9.14
CA SER A 1026 17.99 -10.83 -8.24
C SER A 1026 17.14 -9.79 -8.98
N HIS A 1027 17.72 -9.08 -9.96
CA HIS A 1027 16.99 -8.19 -10.85
C HIS A 1027 15.95 -8.93 -11.68
N PHE A 1028 16.32 -10.00 -12.40
CA PHE A 1028 15.36 -10.74 -13.23
C PHE A 1028 14.29 -11.49 -12.42
N ALA A 1029 14.60 -11.95 -11.21
CA ALA A 1029 13.59 -12.45 -10.27
C ALA A 1029 12.52 -11.38 -9.97
N LYS A 1030 12.95 -10.13 -9.77
CA LYS A 1030 12.04 -8.98 -9.56
C LYS A 1030 11.28 -8.58 -10.82
N GLU A 1031 11.86 -8.73 -12.01
CA GLU A 1031 11.15 -8.51 -13.27
C GLU A 1031 10.09 -9.60 -13.51
N LEU A 1032 10.40 -10.88 -13.25
CA LEU A 1032 9.41 -11.96 -13.29
C LEU A 1032 8.26 -11.71 -12.29
N TYR A 1033 8.57 -11.33 -11.05
CA TYR A 1033 7.54 -11.00 -10.07
C TYR A 1033 6.65 -9.84 -10.56
N LYS A 1034 7.23 -8.76 -11.09
CA LYS A 1034 6.45 -7.68 -11.71
C LYS A 1034 5.58 -8.14 -12.87
N SER A 1035 6.01 -9.13 -13.66
CA SER A 1035 5.22 -9.62 -14.80
C SER A 1035 3.94 -10.35 -14.38
N MET A 1036 3.92 -10.94 -13.19
CA MET A 1036 2.82 -11.76 -12.67
C MET A 1036 2.15 -11.15 -11.44
N LYS A 1037 2.54 -9.94 -11.01
CA LYS A 1037 1.98 -9.29 -9.82
C LYS A 1037 0.90 -8.28 -10.19
N GLY A 1038 -0.37 -8.64 -9.97
CA GLY A 1038 -1.50 -7.71 -9.99
C GLY A 1038 -2.75 -8.35 -10.56
N LEU A 1039 -3.65 -7.53 -11.09
CA LEU A 1039 -4.80 -8.01 -11.85
C LEU A 1039 -4.39 -8.30 -13.30
N GLY A 1040 -3.84 -9.49 -13.52
CA GLY A 1040 -3.42 -10.02 -14.82
C GLY A 1040 -1.92 -9.93 -15.10
N THR A 1041 -1.49 -10.70 -16.10
CA THR A 1041 -0.08 -10.93 -16.47
C THR A 1041 0.41 -10.00 -17.58
N ASP A 1042 1.64 -9.49 -17.43
CA ASP A 1042 2.46 -8.90 -18.50
C ASP A 1042 3.15 -10.05 -19.27
N ASP A 1043 2.38 -10.74 -20.11
CA ASP A 1043 2.83 -11.89 -20.90
C ASP A 1043 4.09 -11.59 -21.73
N ASP A 1044 4.19 -10.36 -22.27
CA ASP A 1044 5.33 -9.94 -23.09
C ASP A 1044 6.62 -9.86 -22.25
N ARG A 1045 6.56 -9.35 -21.00
CA ARG A 1045 7.69 -9.38 -20.06
C ARG A 1045 8.00 -10.79 -19.57
N LEU A 1046 6.97 -11.56 -19.18
CA LEU A 1046 7.14 -12.93 -18.70
C LEU A 1046 7.84 -13.79 -19.75
N CYS A 1047 7.36 -13.76 -21.01
CA CYS A 1047 7.99 -14.46 -22.13
C CYS A 1047 9.41 -13.96 -22.37
N ARG A 1048 9.65 -12.64 -22.42
CA ARG A 1048 10.97 -12.07 -22.73
C ARG A 1048 12.02 -12.43 -21.69
N VAL A 1049 11.69 -12.41 -20.40
CA VAL A 1049 12.61 -12.83 -19.34
C VAL A 1049 12.83 -14.35 -19.37
N ILE A 1050 11.79 -15.17 -19.54
CA ILE A 1050 11.97 -16.63 -19.62
C ILE A 1050 12.84 -17.01 -20.84
N VAL A 1051 12.52 -16.52 -22.04
CA VAL A 1051 13.30 -16.83 -23.27
C VAL A 1051 14.76 -16.39 -23.13
N SER A 1052 15.01 -15.17 -22.63
CA SER A 1052 16.38 -14.63 -22.56
C SER A 1052 17.24 -15.19 -21.42
N ARG A 1053 16.64 -15.87 -20.41
CA ARG A 1053 17.37 -16.37 -19.23
C ARG A 1053 17.32 -17.90 -19.03
N CYS A 1054 16.41 -18.65 -19.67
CA CYS A 1054 16.28 -20.12 -19.49
C CYS A 1054 17.55 -20.91 -19.87
N GLU A 1055 18.35 -20.40 -20.81
CA GLU A 1055 19.65 -20.95 -21.22
C GLU A 1055 20.84 -20.16 -20.64
N VAL A 1056 20.63 -19.40 -19.56
CA VAL A 1056 21.66 -18.59 -18.89
C VAL A 1056 21.70 -18.90 -17.39
N ASP A 1057 20.93 -18.16 -16.56
CA ASP A 1057 21.03 -18.14 -15.09
C ASP A 1057 19.67 -18.39 -14.40
N MET A 1058 18.77 -19.12 -15.06
CA MET A 1058 17.42 -19.34 -14.55
C MET A 1058 17.38 -20.10 -13.22
N VAL A 1059 18.38 -20.95 -12.92
CA VAL A 1059 18.50 -21.58 -11.58
C VAL A 1059 18.69 -20.51 -10.51
N GLN A 1060 19.65 -19.60 -10.70
CA GLN A 1060 19.97 -18.52 -9.77
C GLN A 1060 18.80 -17.52 -9.66
N ILE A 1061 18.07 -17.28 -10.75
CA ILE A 1061 16.86 -16.45 -10.75
C ILE A 1061 15.77 -17.10 -9.88
N LYS A 1062 15.55 -18.42 -9.97
CA LYS A 1062 14.58 -19.14 -9.12
C LYS A 1062 14.94 -19.07 -7.64
N GLU A 1063 16.22 -19.24 -7.30
CA GLU A 1063 16.74 -19.13 -5.93
C GLU A 1063 16.51 -17.72 -5.35
N GLU A 1064 16.90 -16.68 -6.09
CA GLU A 1064 16.68 -15.29 -5.68
C GLU A 1064 15.18 -14.91 -5.63
N PHE A 1065 14.35 -15.47 -6.52
CA PHE A 1065 12.89 -15.31 -6.46
C PHE A 1065 12.33 -15.91 -5.17
N GLN A 1066 12.68 -17.15 -4.83
CA GLN A 1066 12.22 -17.79 -3.61
C GLN A 1066 12.73 -17.07 -2.36
N LYS A 1067 13.99 -16.60 -2.37
CA LYS A 1067 14.59 -15.83 -1.29
C LYS A 1067 13.88 -14.49 -1.06
N GLN A 1068 13.55 -13.75 -2.12
CA GLN A 1068 12.88 -12.45 -2.03
C GLN A 1068 11.39 -12.58 -1.71
N TYR A 1069 10.68 -13.48 -2.38
CA TYR A 1069 9.21 -13.54 -2.34
C TYR A 1069 8.64 -14.61 -1.42
N LYS A 1070 9.47 -15.52 -0.88
CA LYS A 1070 9.10 -16.63 0.02
C LYS A 1070 8.18 -17.69 -0.61
N GLN A 1071 8.08 -17.70 -1.94
CA GLN A 1071 7.31 -18.63 -2.76
C GLN A 1071 8.17 -19.01 -3.98
N THR A 1072 8.06 -20.22 -4.49
CA THR A 1072 8.86 -20.62 -5.67
C THR A 1072 8.33 -19.95 -6.94
N LEU A 1073 9.22 -19.67 -7.90
CA LEU A 1073 8.81 -19.17 -9.22
C LEU A 1073 7.82 -20.11 -9.91
N ALA A 1074 7.97 -21.42 -9.69
CA ALA A 1074 7.09 -22.45 -10.23
C ALA A 1074 5.65 -22.33 -9.74
N MET A 1075 5.45 -22.11 -8.43
CA MET A 1075 4.13 -21.85 -7.85
C MET A 1075 3.57 -20.54 -8.40
N PHE A 1076 4.35 -19.46 -8.39
CA PHE A 1076 3.90 -18.14 -8.85
C PHE A 1076 3.43 -18.15 -10.32
N ILE A 1077 4.19 -18.82 -11.21
CA ILE A 1077 3.77 -19.08 -12.59
C ILE A 1077 2.51 -19.94 -12.64
N ALA A 1078 2.40 -20.96 -11.79
CA ALA A 1078 1.28 -21.89 -11.82
C ALA A 1078 -0.04 -21.32 -11.31
N ASP A 1079 0.04 -20.29 -10.46
CA ASP A 1079 -1.07 -19.57 -9.85
C ASP A 1079 -1.56 -18.41 -10.76
N ASP A 1080 -0.66 -17.69 -11.45
CA ASP A 1080 -1.01 -16.55 -12.32
C ASP A 1080 -1.39 -16.94 -13.76
N ILE A 1081 -0.70 -17.92 -14.38
CA ILE A 1081 -0.98 -18.36 -15.76
C ILE A 1081 -1.45 -19.81 -15.85
N SER A 1082 -2.13 -20.17 -16.96
CA SER A 1082 -2.78 -21.47 -17.11
C SER A 1082 -2.60 -22.10 -18.50
N GLY A 1083 -3.13 -23.31 -18.67
CA GLY A 1083 -3.06 -24.07 -19.93
C GLY A 1083 -1.63 -24.39 -20.38
N ASP A 1084 -1.48 -24.55 -21.69
CA ASP A 1084 -0.22 -24.96 -22.32
C ASP A 1084 0.87 -23.88 -22.27
N TYR A 1085 0.47 -22.61 -22.16
CA TYR A 1085 1.38 -21.51 -21.86
C TYR A 1085 2.09 -21.71 -20.51
N LYS A 1086 1.34 -22.04 -19.44
CA LYS A 1086 1.92 -22.44 -18.15
C LYS A 1086 2.85 -23.64 -18.32
N ASN A 1087 2.40 -24.68 -19.02
CA ASN A 1087 3.17 -25.93 -19.16
C ASN A 1087 4.54 -25.66 -19.82
N LEU A 1088 4.59 -24.82 -20.86
CA LEU A 1088 5.85 -24.42 -21.48
C LEU A 1088 6.71 -23.54 -20.55
N CYS A 1089 6.13 -22.56 -19.86
CA CYS A 1089 6.86 -21.74 -18.89
C CYS A 1089 7.51 -22.60 -17.79
N LEU A 1090 6.77 -23.57 -17.24
CA LEU A 1090 7.29 -24.51 -16.24
C LEU A 1090 8.45 -25.36 -16.81
N ALA A 1091 8.28 -25.94 -18.00
CA ALA A 1091 9.34 -26.71 -18.66
C ALA A 1091 10.63 -25.88 -18.85
N LEU A 1092 10.50 -24.63 -19.31
CA LEU A 1092 11.63 -23.72 -19.52
C LEU A 1092 12.33 -23.29 -18.22
N ILE A 1093 11.64 -23.27 -17.08
CA ILE A 1093 12.26 -23.05 -15.76
C ILE A 1093 12.69 -24.37 -15.08
N GLY A 1094 12.72 -25.48 -15.81
CA GLY A 1094 13.20 -26.78 -15.34
C GLY A 1094 12.24 -27.49 -14.38
N GLU A 1095 10.94 -27.23 -14.47
CA GLU A 1095 9.90 -27.77 -13.61
C GLU A 1095 8.89 -28.58 -14.42
N SER A 1096 8.34 -29.65 -13.84
CA SER A 1096 7.22 -30.38 -14.44
C SER A 1096 5.89 -29.82 -13.93
N ALA A 1097 4.89 -29.69 -14.81
CA ALA A 1097 3.53 -29.34 -14.38
C ALA A 1097 3.03 -30.29 -13.27
N PRO A 1098 2.49 -29.78 -12.14
CA PRO A 1098 1.99 -30.63 -11.08
C PRO A 1098 0.88 -31.52 -11.62
N LYS A 1099 1.11 -32.85 -11.57
CA LYS A 1099 0.13 -33.83 -12.05
C LYS A 1099 -1.13 -33.71 -11.21
N ALA A 1100 -2.19 -33.18 -11.80
CA ALA A 1100 -3.50 -33.15 -11.18
C ALA A 1100 -3.88 -34.58 -10.77
N GLU A 1101 -4.03 -34.83 -9.47
CA GLU A 1101 -4.52 -36.10 -8.97
C GLU A 1101 -5.90 -36.34 -9.57
N LYS A 1102 -5.98 -37.30 -10.50
CA LYS A 1102 -7.26 -37.80 -10.99
C LYS A 1102 -7.99 -38.37 -9.78
N LYS A 1103 -9.03 -37.68 -9.32
CA LYS A 1103 -9.96 -38.16 -8.31
C LYS A 1103 -10.63 -39.46 -8.80
N GLU A 1104 -9.99 -40.59 -8.56
CA GLU A 1104 -10.63 -41.89 -8.69
C GLU A 1104 -11.80 -41.94 -7.71
N LYS A 1105 -13.02 -41.98 -8.25
CA LYS A 1105 -14.20 -42.36 -7.47
C LYS A 1105 -14.07 -43.84 -7.10
N LYS A 1106 -13.48 -44.14 -5.95
CA LYS A 1106 -13.59 -45.44 -5.29
C LYS A 1106 -14.32 -45.28 -3.96
N GLY A 1107 -15.44 -45.98 -3.85
CA GLY A 1107 -16.19 -46.06 -2.60
C GLY A 1107 -15.64 -47.15 -1.67
N GLN A 1108 -16.06 -47.04 -0.41
CA GLN A 1108 -16.12 -48.12 0.58
C GLN A 1108 -14.80 -48.61 1.22
N TRP A 1109 -14.55 -48.05 2.42
CA TRP A 1109 -13.97 -48.66 3.64
C TRP A 1109 -12.87 -49.74 3.53
N GLY A 1110 -11.65 -49.39 3.96
CA GLY A 1110 -10.57 -50.34 4.24
C GLY A 1110 -9.45 -49.73 5.09
N VAL A 1111 -9.18 -50.34 6.25
CA VAL A 1111 -8.21 -49.97 7.30
C VAL A 1111 -6.88 -49.38 6.81
N GLY A 1112 -6.51 -48.20 7.31
CA GLY A 1112 -5.24 -47.55 6.98
C GLY A 1112 -4.03 -48.14 7.71
N THR A 1113 -2.91 -48.30 6.99
CA THR A 1113 -1.58 -48.54 7.56
C THR A 1113 -0.68 -47.37 7.17
N ILE A 1114 -0.11 -46.68 8.15
CA ILE A 1114 0.74 -45.51 7.91
C ILE A 1114 2.18 -45.97 7.66
N SER A 1115 2.74 -45.62 6.50
CA SER A 1115 4.17 -45.76 6.23
C SER A 1115 4.83 -44.37 6.32
N ILE A 1116 5.76 -44.23 7.26
CA ILE A 1116 6.54 -42.99 7.46
C ILE A 1116 7.70 -43.00 6.46
N GLY A 1117 7.73 -42.03 5.55
CA GLY A 1117 8.86 -41.77 4.67
C GLY A 1117 9.94 -40.98 5.41
N VAL A 1118 11.13 -41.57 5.57
CA VAL A 1118 12.29 -40.92 6.19
C VAL A 1118 12.92 -39.93 5.20
N ILE A 1119 13.27 -38.75 5.68
CA ILE A 1119 14.12 -37.80 4.96
C ILE A 1119 15.57 -38.08 5.36
N GLU A 1120 16.37 -38.61 4.45
CA GLU A 1120 17.84 -38.66 4.60
C GLU A 1120 18.46 -37.38 4.02
N GLN A 1121 19.44 -36.84 4.75
CA GLN A 1121 20.27 -35.72 4.30
C GLN A 1121 21.48 -36.24 3.53
N VAL A 1122 21.83 -35.54 2.44
CA VAL A 1122 23.23 -35.27 2.04
C VAL A 1122 23.30 -33.81 1.60
#